data_AF-A0AAD5LQS2-F1
#
_entry.id   AF-A0AAD5LQS2-F1
#
_cell.length_a   1.000
_cell.length_b   1.000
_cell.length_c   1.000
_cell.angle_alpha   90.00
_cell.angle_beta   90.00
_cell.angle_gamma   90.00
#
_symmetry.space_group_name_H-M   'P 1'
#
loop_
_entity.id
_entity.type
_entity.pdbx_description
1 polymer ?
#
loop_
_entity_poly.entity_id
_entity_poly.type
_entity_poly.pdbx_seq_one_letter_code
_entity_poly.pdbx_strand_id
1 'polypeptide(L)'
;MQGPDPSESRVAASAASPQANEASASASAGAKTAVQRAVAFLGFVFWVFTTLNAVIDPAKTVYGYYIHSDSDNQEVVWSLIVSNQFENGSAARPCEYPIDSQGFLGCYFELPVYGTGSLAGAHCRSFYPTDKGAFQHIGNFFGNCTLSDGSQLHLPSEQFATTQWTVQTSSHDKPCLELLGEGEVFACDSYTTMNGRVINHRASRTEATKWCREFGGYYVNDLALDKQQVLVANASFGAEDLAFTSIPLDLNRPVFNLYDMLGCSVEMHIGGVPTHISTSAFYGPTMAPWSARTTRSARRNAVSRQANGLYLVETYLHAEGDLTLVRTWFKDLLRLTLLGLVVCYRTWSIYYPMFLVYERQHESFMAFAITRGLGIVIHKRERRSLLVLALLSLETLMSTEDIVMFCQQIIYTSRTSYVRLVLNYMSIARIVWPAAFVIAAVSRLLRVVLPRHFTVAVAEDLFLIACPIVWAYIPSYVTKKGMLLFQGYKWGGAIVHHYANSIQNVYDGQVSHLSLYYNLFGYFTAIAAAGGLVIGAIVHYVSHGASLLVWLYSGGRRLVRDADSVSKIKSDASVLSLERVLVDSTLGISDVEAKQITRAKIKRQGVVLCEGFNVAADGFLCLVYGPYQVLGSSHWGYVAPIRNREGHVARISDCSVAFDAQVTTETLAAVTSTPTCLGLPDLI
;
A
#
# COMPACT_ATOMS: atom_id res chain seq x y z
N MET A 1 17.98 -28.76 -95.24
CA MET A 1 17.67 -30.14 -95.65
C MET A 1 17.40 -30.93 -94.37
N GLN A 2 16.22 -31.56 -94.34
CA GLN A 2 15.81 -32.78 -93.64
C GLN A 2 16.54 -33.18 -92.33
N GLY A 3 15.77 -33.34 -91.25
CA GLY A 3 16.08 -34.30 -90.16
C GLY A 3 16.00 -35.76 -90.64
N PRO A 4 16.10 -36.80 -89.79
CA PRO A 4 15.66 -36.84 -88.38
C PRO A 4 16.56 -37.64 -87.37
N ASP A 5 16.12 -37.61 -86.11
CA ASP A 5 16.37 -38.43 -84.89
C ASP A 5 16.46 -39.98 -85.07
N PRO A 6 16.69 -40.87 -84.04
CA PRO A 6 16.78 -40.71 -82.56
C PRO A 6 17.87 -41.58 -81.83
N SER A 7 18.05 -41.44 -80.51
CA SER A 7 18.09 -42.53 -79.48
C SER A 7 18.76 -42.17 -78.14
N GLU A 8 18.22 -42.76 -77.07
CA GLU A 8 18.33 -42.48 -75.63
C GLU A 8 19.65 -42.91 -74.95
N SER A 9 20.06 -42.19 -73.87
CA SER A 9 20.28 -42.79 -72.53
C SER A 9 20.54 -41.74 -71.41
N ARG A 10 19.65 -41.78 -70.39
CA ARG A 10 19.76 -41.57 -68.91
C ARG A 10 21.02 -40.88 -68.31
N VAL A 11 21.03 -40.16 -67.17
CA VAL A 11 20.14 -39.79 -66.03
C VAL A 11 20.94 -38.80 -65.15
N ALA A 12 20.28 -37.78 -64.56
CA ALA A 12 20.40 -37.35 -63.15
C ALA A 12 19.90 -35.89 -62.98
N ALA A 13 18.63 -35.72 -62.60
CA ALA A 13 18.11 -34.47 -62.05
C ALA A 13 17.49 -34.73 -60.68
N SER A 14 18.01 -34.00 -59.69
CA SER A 14 17.64 -33.98 -58.28
C SER A 14 16.17 -33.57 -58.09
N ALA A 15 15.40 -34.42 -57.42
CA ALA A 15 14.12 -34.07 -56.83
C ALA A 15 14.36 -33.47 -55.43
N ALA A 16 14.27 -32.15 -55.32
CA ALA A 16 14.18 -31.48 -54.01
C ALA A 16 12.78 -31.71 -53.42
N SER A 17 12.74 -32.19 -52.18
CA SER A 17 11.53 -32.64 -51.49
C SER A 17 10.62 -31.47 -51.03
N PRO A 18 9.27 -31.63 -51.04
CA PRO A 18 8.33 -30.64 -50.50
C PRO A 18 8.36 -30.49 -48.97
N GLN A 19 9.10 -31.33 -48.24
CA GLN A 19 8.99 -31.48 -46.79
C GLN A 19 9.62 -30.32 -45.98
N ALA A 20 10.50 -29.51 -46.56
CA ALA A 20 11.16 -28.42 -45.85
C ALA A 20 10.25 -27.20 -45.59
N ASN A 21 9.27 -26.95 -46.47
CA ASN A 21 8.33 -25.82 -46.33
C ASN A 21 7.17 -26.11 -45.37
N GLU A 22 6.76 -27.37 -45.23
CA GLU A 22 5.75 -27.77 -44.24
C GLU A 22 6.31 -27.77 -42.81
N ALA A 23 7.60 -28.07 -42.64
CA ALA A 23 8.28 -28.00 -41.34
C ALA A 23 8.42 -26.55 -40.81
N SER A 24 8.69 -25.57 -41.68
CA SER A 24 8.79 -24.16 -41.25
C SER A 24 7.41 -23.53 -41.00
N ALA A 25 6.40 -23.90 -41.79
CA ALA A 25 5.01 -23.47 -41.59
C ALA A 25 4.41 -24.05 -40.29
N SER A 26 4.65 -25.34 -40.02
CA SER A 26 4.20 -26.01 -38.78
C SER A 26 4.96 -25.52 -37.54
N ALA A 27 6.26 -25.20 -37.64
CA ALA A 27 7.01 -24.57 -36.57
C ALA A 27 6.51 -23.15 -36.25
N SER A 28 6.17 -22.35 -37.28
CA SER A 28 5.57 -21.02 -37.08
C SER A 28 4.14 -21.11 -36.51
N ALA A 29 3.37 -22.13 -36.89
CA ALA A 29 2.04 -22.39 -36.36
C ALA A 29 2.07 -22.90 -34.92
N GLY A 30 3.06 -23.74 -34.57
CA GLY A 30 3.36 -24.21 -33.22
C GLY A 30 3.80 -23.07 -32.28
N ALA A 31 4.67 -22.17 -32.75
CA ALA A 31 5.06 -20.98 -32.00
C ALA A 31 3.88 -20.02 -31.78
N LYS A 32 3.03 -19.80 -32.81
CA LYS A 32 1.80 -18.99 -32.68
C LYS A 32 0.80 -19.59 -31.70
N THR A 33 0.62 -20.91 -31.68
CA THR A 33 -0.27 -21.59 -30.72
C THR A 33 0.29 -21.60 -29.30
N ALA A 34 1.61 -21.72 -29.12
CA ALA A 34 2.26 -21.59 -27.81
C ALA A 34 2.10 -20.17 -27.23
N VAL A 35 2.33 -19.14 -28.04
CA VAL A 35 2.11 -17.73 -27.65
C VAL A 35 0.64 -17.47 -27.30
N GLN A 36 -0.31 -18.00 -28.08
CA GLN A 36 -1.74 -17.87 -27.78
C GLN A 36 -2.14 -18.57 -26.49
N ARG A 37 -1.59 -19.75 -26.20
CA ARG A 37 -1.81 -20.46 -24.92
C ARG A 37 -1.22 -19.70 -23.74
N ALA A 38 -0.02 -19.14 -23.89
CA ALA A 38 0.61 -18.31 -22.86
C ALA A 38 -0.21 -17.04 -22.59
N VAL A 39 -0.70 -16.37 -23.63
CA VAL A 39 -1.57 -15.19 -23.51
C VAL A 39 -2.91 -15.56 -22.87
N ALA A 40 -3.51 -16.68 -23.24
CA ALA A 40 -4.76 -17.16 -22.64
C ALA A 40 -4.59 -17.53 -21.16
N PHE A 41 -3.47 -18.15 -20.79
CA PHE A 41 -3.14 -18.45 -19.40
C PHE A 41 -2.92 -17.18 -18.58
N LEU A 42 -2.15 -16.22 -19.10
CA LEU A 42 -2.00 -14.89 -18.48
C LEU A 42 -3.35 -14.18 -18.34
N GLY A 43 -4.20 -14.25 -19.38
CA GLY A 43 -5.56 -13.74 -19.34
C GLY A 43 -6.40 -14.39 -18.23
N PHE A 44 -6.34 -15.71 -18.08
CA PHE A 44 -7.03 -16.40 -16.99
C PHE A 44 -6.53 -15.97 -15.61
N VAL A 45 -5.21 -15.87 -15.42
CA VAL A 45 -4.61 -15.39 -14.16
C VAL A 45 -5.10 -13.98 -13.82
N PHE A 46 -5.06 -13.05 -14.78
CA PHE A 46 -5.56 -11.68 -14.58
C PHE A 46 -7.06 -11.65 -14.31
N TRP A 47 -7.84 -12.53 -14.93
CA TRP A 47 -9.28 -12.64 -14.67
C TRP A 47 -9.56 -13.09 -13.22
N VAL A 48 -8.85 -14.10 -12.73
CA VAL A 48 -8.97 -14.55 -11.33
C VAL A 48 -8.62 -13.42 -10.36
N PHE A 49 -7.50 -12.72 -10.58
CA PHE A 49 -7.07 -11.61 -9.73
C PHE A 49 -8.06 -10.43 -9.73
N THR A 50 -8.56 -10.03 -10.90
CA THR A 50 -9.52 -8.93 -11.00
C THR A 50 -10.87 -9.29 -10.38
N THR A 51 -11.32 -10.54 -10.52
CA THR A 51 -12.53 -11.05 -9.90
C THR A 51 -12.42 -11.09 -8.37
N LEU A 52 -11.32 -11.64 -7.84
CA LEU A 52 -11.06 -11.64 -6.40
C LEU A 52 -11.00 -10.22 -5.83
N ASN A 53 -10.29 -9.31 -6.50
CA ASN A 53 -10.21 -7.92 -6.05
C ASN A 53 -11.58 -7.24 -6.02
N ALA A 54 -12.43 -7.47 -7.04
CA ALA A 54 -13.76 -6.89 -7.10
C ALA A 54 -14.71 -7.43 -6.02
N VAL A 55 -14.70 -8.74 -5.77
CA VAL A 55 -15.54 -9.38 -4.74
C VAL A 55 -15.09 -8.99 -3.33
N ILE A 56 -13.79 -8.82 -3.11
CA ILE A 56 -13.21 -8.48 -1.80
C ILE A 56 -13.23 -6.96 -1.55
N ASP A 57 -13.46 -6.11 -2.56
CA ASP A 57 -13.37 -4.65 -2.43
C ASP A 57 -14.26 -4.05 -1.30
N PRO A 58 -15.51 -4.52 -1.08
CA PRO A 58 -16.31 -4.11 0.08
C PRO A 58 -15.68 -4.54 1.41
N ALA A 59 -15.18 -5.77 1.49
CA ALA A 59 -14.51 -6.31 2.68
C ALA A 59 -13.16 -5.62 2.94
N LYS A 60 -12.42 -5.21 1.90
CA LYS A 60 -11.22 -4.38 1.98
C LYS A 60 -11.54 -3.00 2.55
N THR A 61 -12.63 -2.40 2.08
CA THR A 61 -13.10 -1.11 2.60
C THR A 61 -13.39 -1.27 4.08
N VAL A 62 -14.19 -2.26 4.50
CA VAL A 62 -14.47 -2.49 5.92
C VAL A 62 -13.21 -2.84 6.73
N TYR A 63 -12.33 -3.72 6.23
CA TYR A 63 -11.13 -4.14 6.95
C TYR A 63 -10.16 -2.98 7.19
N GLY A 64 -9.89 -2.18 6.15
CA GLY A 64 -8.97 -1.05 6.23
C GLY A 64 -9.43 0.10 7.12
N TYR A 65 -10.71 0.14 7.53
CA TYR A 65 -11.28 1.25 8.31
C TYR A 65 -11.91 0.84 9.66
N TYR A 66 -12.44 -0.38 9.79
CA TYR A 66 -13.16 -0.84 10.99
C TYR A 66 -12.40 -1.89 11.80
N ILE A 67 -11.69 -2.82 11.13
CA ILE A 67 -10.91 -3.87 11.80
C ILE A 67 -9.48 -3.36 12.09
N HIS A 68 -8.93 -2.55 11.18
CA HIS A 68 -7.78 -1.69 11.46
C HIS A 68 -8.23 -0.35 12.02
N SER A 69 -9.05 -0.35 13.08
CA SER A 69 -9.16 0.87 13.87
C SER A 69 -7.76 1.22 14.38
N ASP A 70 -7.40 2.48 14.23
CA ASP A 70 -6.06 3.03 14.50
C ASP A 70 -5.52 2.82 15.92
N SER A 71 -6.40 2.35 16.79
CA SER A 71 -6.16 2.03 18.19
C SER A 71 -5.94 0.54 18.47
N ASP A 72 -6.00 -0.33 17.44
CA ASP A 72 -5.60 -1.73 17.54
C ASP A 72 -4.09 -1.87 17.36
N ASN A 73 -3.46 -2.64 18.25
CA ASN A 73 -2.01 -2.76 18.33
C ASN A 73 -1.45 -3.44 17.08
N GLN A 74 -0.68 -2.71 16.27
CA GLN A 74 -0.11 -3.27 15.05
C GLN A 74 1.24 -3.90 15.32
N GLU A 75 1.29 -5.23 15.32
CA GLU A 75 2.52 -5.98 15.55
C GLU A 75 3.60 -5.66 14.51
N VAL A 76 4.73 -5.17 15.01
CA VAL A 76 5.92 -4.85 14.23
C VAL A 76 7.12 -5.46 14.93
N VAL A 77 7.93 -6.21 14.17
CA VAL A 77 9.16 -6.83 14.67
C VAL A 77 10.35 -6.15 14.02
N TRP A 78 11.17 -5.50 14.86
CA TRP A 78 12.43 -4.91 14.45
C TRP A 78 13.52 -5.97 14.59
N SER A 79 14.02 -6.46 13.46
CA SER A 79 15.13 -7.42 13.43
C SER A 79 16.27 -6.86 12.57
N LEU A 80 17.42 -6.66 13.20
CA LEU A 80 18.59 -6.01 12.60
C LEU A 80 19.86 -6.72 13.05
N ILE A 81 20.85 -6.78 12.17
CA ILE A 81 22.21 -7.21 12.52
C ILE A 81 23.09 -5.98 12.46
N VAL A 82 23.73 -5.64 13.57
CA VAL A 82 24.65 -4.51 13.67
C VAL A 82 26.06 -5.02 13.86
N SER A 83 26.96 -4.64 12.96
CA SER A 83 28.38 -4.97 13.01
C SER A 83 29.23 -3.72 13.21
N ASN A 84 30.02 -3.70 14.28
CA ASN A 84 30.94 -2.60 14.63
C ASN A 84 32.31 -3.16 15.02
N GLN A 85 33.36 -2.37 14.81
CA GLN A 85 34.74 -2.69 15.19
C GLN A 85 35.17 -1.86 16.38
N PHE A 86 35.68 -2.53 17.41
CA PHE A 86 36.11 -1.93 18.67
C PHE A 86 37.60 -2.14 18.91
N GLU A 87 38.21 -1.16 19.58
CA GLU A 87 39.57 -1.24 20.08
C GLU A 87 39.53 -1.55 21.59
N ASN A 88 39.87 -2.80 21.95
CA ASN A 88 39.90 -3.29 23.35
C ASN A 88 41.34 -3.51 23.85
N GLY A 89 42.33 -2.97 23.13
CA GLY A 89 43.75 -3.18 23.40
C GLY A 89 44.38 -2.02 24.17
N SER A 90 45.70 -2.06 24.35
CA SER A 90 46.49 -1.00 25.00
C SER A 90 46.48 0.34 24.26
N ALA A 91 45.98 0.37 23.03
CA ALA A 91 45.82 1.57 22.23
C ALA A 91 44.46 2.28 22.46
N ALA A 92 43.52 1.65 23.19
CA ALA A 92 42.28 2.29 23.61
C ALA A 92 42.56 3.41 24.63
N ARG A 93 42.03 4.61 24.40
CA ARG A 93 42.17 5.78 25.29
C ARG A 93 40.87 6.08 26.05
N PRO A 94 40.93 6.69 27.25
CA PRO A 94 39.73 7.24 27.87
C PRO A 94 39.13 8.38 27.02
N CYS A 95 37.81 8.48 26.97
CA CYS A 95 37.10 9.61 26.37
C CYS A 95 37.13 10.81 27.34
N GLU A 96 37.33 12.02 26.83
CA GLU A 96 37.33 13.26 27.63
C GLU A 96 36.02 14.02 27.42
N TYR A 97 35.15 14.09 28.42
CA TYR A 97 33.94 14.91 28.39
C TYR A 97 34.23 16.31 28.95
N PRO A 98 33.80 17.42 28.30
CA PRO A 98 32.94 17.52 27.13
C PRO A 98 33.66 17.60 25.77
N ILE A 99 34.98 17.42 25.71
CA ILE A 99 35.79 17.63 24.49
C ILE A 99 35.41 16.64 23.38
N ASP A 100 35.25 15.36 23.71
CA ASP A 100 34.88 14.29 22.78
C ASP A 100 33.35 14.19 22.57
N SER A 101 32.54 15.10 23.14
CA SER A 101 31.07 15.07 23.07
C SER A 101 30.49 15.09 21.65
N GLN A 102 31.26 15.57 20.66
CA GLN A 102 30.84 15.62 19.26
C GLN A 102 31.09 14.32 18.49
N GLY A 103 31.73 13.30 19.09
CA GLY A 103 31.93 12.00 18.46
C GLY A 103 32.95 11.13 19.20
N PHE A 104 32.46 10.17 19.97
CA PHE A 104 33.30 9.15 20.61
C PHE A 104 33.73 8.11 19.56
N LEU A 105 34.99 8.16 19.14
CA LEU A 105 35.58 7.20 18.18
C LEU A 105 36.86 6.63 18.76
N GLY A 106 36.92 5.30 18.90
CA GLY A 106 38.11 4.60 19.40
C GLY A 106 38.52 4.97 20.84
N CYS A 107 37.58 5.41 21.67
CA CYS A 107 37.81 5.71 23.09
C CYS A 107 36.87 4.90 23.99
N TYR A 108 37.04 5.00 25.31
CA TYR A 108 36.13 4.38 26.30
C TYR A 108 35.81 5.30 27.49
N PHE A 109 34.63 5.16 28.07
CA PHE A 109 34.33 5.69 29.42
C PHE A 109 34.45 4.57 30.44
N GLU A 110 35.09 4.84 31.58
CA GLU A 110 35.14 3.93 32.73
C GLU A 110 34.40 4.57 33.91
N LEU A 111 33.21 4.07 34.21
CA LEU A 111 32.30 4.68 35.20
C LEU A 111 31.91 3.68 36.29
N PRO A 112 31.72 4.15 37.54
CA PRO A 112 31.11 3.35 38.60
C PRO A 112 29.64 3.06 38.26
N VAL A 113 29.15 1.92 38.74
CA VAL A 113 27.78 1.46 38.54
C VAL A 113 27.02 1.43 39.86
N TYR A 114 25.90 2.14 39.94
CA TYR A 114 24.97 2.13 41.06
C TYR A 114 23.66 1.41 40.71
N GLY A 115 22.73 1.30 41.66
CA GLY A 115 21.38 0.78 41.42
C GLY A 115 21.16 -0.61 42.02
N THR A 116 20.19 -1.33 41.46
CA THR A 116 19.66 -2.60 42.02
C THR A 116 19.89 -3.80 41.10
N GLY A 117 20.49 -3.61 39.93
CA GLY A 117 20.80 -4.69 38.98
C GLY A 117 22.05 -5.48 39.36
N SER A 118 22.39 -6.50 38.58
CA SER A 118 23.50 -7.42 38.89
C SER A 118 24.89 -6.79 38.74
N LEU A 119 24.99 -5.66 38.04
CA LEU A 119 26.23 -4.89 37.87
C LEU A 119 26.38 -3.77 38.90
N ALA A 120 25.45 -3.62 39.85
CA ALA A 120 25.58 -2.61 40.90
C ALA A 120 26.84 -2.86 41.75
N GLY A 121 27.62 -1.80 42.00
CA GLY A 121 28.91 -1.86 42.67
C GLY A 121 30.09 -2.23 41.76
N ALA A 122 29.87 -2.42 40.46
CA ALA A 122 30.93 -2.66 39.49
C ALA A 122 31.52 -1.35 38.92
N HIS A 123 32.70 -1.45 38.31
CA HIS A 123 33.26 -0.43 37.42
C HIS A 123 33.22 -0.93 35.98
N CYS A 124 32.44 -0.28 35.12
CA CYS A 124 32.23 -0.70 33.74
C CYS A 124 32.92 0.23 32.75
N ARG A 125 33.71 -0.35 31.85
CA ARG A 125 34.23 0.30 30.64
C ARG A 125 33.22 0.18 29.52
N SER A 126 32.90 1.28 28.85
CA SER A 126 32.07 1.35 27.65
C SER A 126 32.93 1.84 26.50
N PHE A 127 33.25 0.96 25.54
CA PHE A 127 34.05 1.28 24.37
C PHE A 127 33.19 1.77 23.21
N TYR A 128 33.73 2.69 22.42
CA TYR A 128 33.08 3.22 21.22
C TYR A 128 33.73 2.67 19.94
N PRO A 129 32.95 2.52 18.85
CA PRO A 129 33.45 1.93 17.63
C PRO A 129 34.48 2.82 16.93
N THR A 130 35.34 2.19 16.15
CA THR A 130 36.39 2.84 15.33
C THR A 130 35.97 3.01 13.87
N ASP A 131 35.01 2.21 13.41
CA ASP A 131 34.61 2.08 12.00
C ASP A 131 33.34 2.85 11.63
N LYS A 132 32.68 3.50 12.59
CA LYS A 132 31.45 4.29 12.38
C LYS A 132 31.75 5.78 12.45
N GLY A 133 30.95 6.59 11.76
CA GLY A 133 31.01 8.04 11.92
C GLY A 133 30.54 8.47 13.31
N ALA A 134 30.86 9.70 13.71
CA ALA A 134 30.46 10.32 14.98
C ALA A 134 28.95 10.27 15.25
N PHE A 135 28.13 10.05 14.21
CA PHE A 135 26.67 10.07 14.28
C PHE A 135 25.99 8.72 14.00
N GLN A 136 26.68 7.58 14.06
CA GLN A 136 26.10 6.28 13.72
C GLN A 136 26.38 5.19 14.76
N HIS A 137 25.62 5.19 15.86
CA HIS A 137 25.68 4.15 16.88
C HIS A 137 24.27 3.61 17.15
N ILE A 138 23.91 2.57 16.41
CA ILE A 138 22.79 1.68 16.77
C ILE A 138 23.45 0.37 17.18
N GLY A 139 23.08 -0.19 18.33
CA GLY A 139 22.99 -1.64 18.47
C GLY A 139 24.17 -2.44 19.02
N ASN A 140 25.33 -1.87 19.37
CA ASN A 140 26.39 -2.65 20.04
C ASN A 140 26.86 -1.96 21.33
N PHE A 141 26.72 -2.64 22.46
CA PHE A 141 27.45 -2.31 23.68
C PHE A 141 28.67 -3.23 23.79
N PHE A 142 29.85 -2.64 23.82
CA PHE A 142 31.09 -3.37 24.03
C PHE A 142 31.76 -2.80 25.28
N GLY A 143 32.01 -3.65 26.27
CA GLY A 143 32.43 -3.21 27.58
C GLY A 143 33.00 -4.33 28.45
N ASN A 144 33.81 -3.93 29.43
CA ASN A 144 34.31 -4.82 30.46
C ASN A 144 33.90 -4.27 31.82
N CYS A 145 33.24 -5.07 32.66
CA CYS A 145 32.84 -4.67 34.00
C CYS A 145 33.65 -5.41 35.04
N THR A 146 34.33 -4.68 35.92
CA THR A 146 35.02 -5.24 37.08
C THR A 146 34.05 -5.22 38.26
N LEU A 147 33.62 -6.40 38.72
CA LEU A 147 32.73 -6.56 39.87
C LEU A 147 33.45 -6.19 41.17
N SER A 148 32.67 -6.03 42.25
CA SER A 148 33.19 -5.68 43.58
C SER A 148 34.12 -6.74 44.19
N ASP A 149 34.02 -8.00 43.73
CA ASP A 149 34.92 -9.10 44.10
C ASP A 149 36.22 -9.13 43.28
N GLY A 150 36.39 -8.19 42.34
CA GLY A 150 37.53 -8.08 41.45
C GLY A 150 37.44 -8.94 40.18
N SER A 151 36.38 -9.73 40.01
CA SER A 151 36.17 -10.50 38.78
C SER A 151 35.82 -9.59 37.61
N GLN A 152 36.26 -9.96 36.41
CA GLN A 152 35.98 -9.20 35.18
C GLN A 152 34.95 -9.93 34.32
N LEU A 153 33.90 -9.20 33.95
CA LEU A 153 32.87 -9.62 33.00
C LEU A 153 33.12 -8.95 31.66
N HIS A 154 33.25 -9.75 30.61
CA HIS A 154 33.37 -9.28 29.24
C HIS A 154 31.99 -9.26 28.55
N LEU A 155 31.64 -8.11 27.98
CA LEU A 155 30.34 -7.83 27.39
C LEU A 155 30.54 -7.29 25.95
N PRO A 156 30.03 -7.93 24.89
CA PRO A 156 29.30 -9.19 24.88
C PRO A 156 30.23 -10.41 24.99
N SER A 157 29.64 -11.55 25.35
CA SER A 157 30.30 -12.87 25.40
C SER A 157 29.32 -13.99 25.01
N GLU A 158 29.74 -15.25 25.06
CA GLU A 158 28.83 -16.40 24.83
C GLU A 158 27.68 -16.46 25.85
N GLN A 159 27.89 -15.94 27.06
CA GLN A 159 26.87 -15.86 28.11
C GLN A 159 26.02 -14.59 28.02
N PHE A 160 26.64 -13.46 27.67
CA PHE A 160 25.96 -12.16 27.72
C PHE A 160 25.75 -11.59 26.33
N ALA A 161 24.48 -11.48 25.93
CA ALA A 161 24.09 -10.74 24.74
C ALA A 161 23.87 -9.27 25.11
N THR A 162 24.46 -8.35 24.36
CA THR A 162 24.37 -6.91 24.65
C THR A 162 23.93 -6.12 23.45
N THR A 163 23.13 -5.09 23.69
CA THR A 163 22.69 -4.15 22.66
C THR A 163 22.54 -2.75 23.26
N GLN A 164 22.42 -1.76 22.40
CA GLN A 164 22.04 -0.42 22.79
C GLN A 164 20.66 -0.11 22.23
N TRP A 165 19.77 0.38 23.08
CA TRP A 165 18.40 0.66 22.71
C TRP A 165 17.86 1.89 23.46
N THR A 166 16.79 2.48 22.96
CA THR A 166 16.15 3.67 23.54
C THR A 166 15.51 3.37 24.89
N VAL A 167 15.49 4.38 25.75
CA VAL A 167 14.69 4.44 26.99
C VAL A 167 13.95 5.78 26.98
N GLN A 168 12.68 5.77 27.40
CA GLN A 168 11.94 6.98 27.68
C GLN A 168 11.49 6.98 29.14
N THR A 169 11.74 8.06 29.87
CA THR A 169 11.12 8.28 31.19
C THR A 169 10.05 9.35 31.11
N SER A 170 9.02 9.23 31.94
CA SER A 170 7.93 10.20 31.99
C SER A 170 7.38 10.39 33.40
N SER A 171 7.01 11.61 33.76
CA SER A 171 6.46 11.96 35.07
C SER A 171 5.60 13.22 35.01
N HIS A 172 4.70 13.38 35.98
CA HIS A 172 4.01 14.64 36.22
C HIS A 172 4.88 15.65 36.97
N ASP A 173 5.95 15.19 37.63
CA ASP A 173 6.90 16.02 38.36
C ASP A 173 8.20 16.17 37.55
N LYS A 174 8.45 17.37 37.04
CA LYS A 174 9.60 17.65 36.16
C LYS A 174 10.95 17.40 36.87
N PRO A 175 11.20 17.94 38.08
CA PRO A 175 12.41 17.64 38.87
C PRO A 175 12.75 16.16 39.00
N CYS A 176 11.77 15.28 39.09
CA CYS A 176 12.01 13.83 39.19
C CYS A 176 12.71 13.23 37.97
N LEU A 177 12.51 13.81 36.79
CA LEU A 177 13.16 13.34 35.56
C LEU A 177 14.61 13.81 35.44
N GLU A 178 15.03 14.79 36.25
CA GLU A 178 16.40 15.28 36.29
C GLU A 178 17.32 14.35 37.11
N LEU A 179 16.75 13.45 37.93
CA LEU A 179 17.52 12.54 38.79
C LEU A 179 18.16 11.35 38.05
N LEU A 180 17.60 10.96 36.91
CA LEU A 180 18.04 9.77 36.17
C LEU A 180 18.03 9.99 34.67
N GLY A 181 19.06 9.44 34.01
CA GLY A 181 19.23 9.53 32.57
C GLY A 181 19.97 10.80 32.16
N GLU A 182 20.18 10.90 30.86
CA GLU A 182 20.83 12.03 30.21
C GLU A 182 19.86 12.68 29.20
N GLY A 183 20.22 13.84 28.68
CA GLY A 183 19.38 14.58 27.72
C GLY A 183 18.41 15.57 28.36
N GLU A 184 17.65 16.27 27.52
CA GLU A 184 16.75 17.34 27.96
C GLU A 184 15.38 16.81 28.35
N VAL A 185 14.80 17.36 29.42
CA VAL A 185 13.41 17.10 29.79
C VAL A 185 12.50 18.02 28.98
N PHE A 186 11.52 17.44 28.29
CA PHE A 186 10.59 18.15 27.43
C PHE A 186 9.14 17.81 27.76
N ALA A 187 8.23 18.74 27.43
CA ALA A 187 6.80 18.58 27.59
C ALA A 187 6.24 17.49 26.66
N CYS A 188 5.38 16.60 27.17
CA CYS A 188 4.73 15.53 26.40
C CYS A 188 3.29 15.27 26.87
N ASP A 189 2.51 14.61 26.01
CA ASP A 189 1.15 14.15 26.26
C ASP A 189 1.11 12.63 26.33
N SER A 190 0.00 12.07 26.80
CA SER A 190 -0.24 10.63 26.83
C SER A 190 -1.49 10.24 26.05
N TYR A 191 -1.45 9.05 25.45
CA TYR A 191 -2.58 8.42 24.77
C TYR A 191 -2.74 7.00 25.31
N THR A 192 -3.95 6.64 25.73
CA THR A 192 -4.25 5.29 26.20
C THR A 192 -4.84 4.47 25.05
N THR A 193 -4.17 3.39 24.66
CA THR A 193 -4.66 2.49 23.60
C THR A 193 -5.88 1.68 24.06
N MET A 194 -6.55 1.00 23.12
CA MET A 194 -7.68 0.12 23.45
C MET A 194 -7.30 -1.01 24.42
N ASN A 195 -6.03 -1.43 24.41
CA ASN A 195 -5.50 -2.44 25.32
C ASN A 195 -5.07 -1.85 26.68
N GLY A 196 -5.39 -0.58 26.94
CA GLY A 196 -5.06 0.10 28.20
C GLY A 196 -3.59 0.51 28.34
N ARG A 197 -2.77 0.44 27.28
CA ARG A 197 -1.37 0.87 27.33
C ARG A 197 -1.28 2.39 27.19
N VAL A 198 -0.51 3.01 28.08
CA VAL A 198 -0.21 4.44 28.02
C VAL A 198 1.02 4.66 27.13
N ILE A 199 0.83 5.48 26.10
CA ILE A 199 1.84 5.84 25.12
C ILE A 199 2.09 7.34 25.23
N ASN A 200 3.34 7.72 25.44
CA ASN A 200 3.71 9.13 25.47
C ASN A 200 3.96 9.63 24.03
N HIS A 201 3.49 10.83 23.72
CA HIS A 201 3.70 11.50 22.43
C HIS A 201 3.72 13.01 22.65
N ARG A 202 3.81 13.85 21.61
CA ARG A 202 3.74 15.30 21.80
C ARG A 202 2.84 15.95 20.76
N ALA A 203 1.78 16.61 21.22
CA ALA A 203 1.00 17.50 20.37
C ALA A 203 1.57 18.93 20.41
N SER A 204 1.55 19.56 19.24
CA SER A 204 2.04 20.92 18.94
C SER A 204 1.55 22.05 19.86
N ARG A 205 0.39 21.87 20.50
CA ARG A 205 -0.49 23.00 20.89
C ARG A 205 -1.21 22.85 22.23
N THR A 206 -0.87 21.84 23.03
CA THR A 206 -1.51 21.60 24.33
C THR A 206 -0.60 22.00 25.48
N GLU A 207 -1.19 22.52 26.56
CA GLU A 207 -0.51 22.57 27.86
C GLU A 207 -0.24 21.12 28.28
N ALA A 208 1.04 20.72 28.22
CA ALA A 208 1.42 19.37 28.54
C ALA A 208 1.16 19.10 30.03
N THR A 209 0.47 18.01 30.32
CA THR A 209 0.21 17.56 31.70
C THR A 209 1.33 16.66 32.22
N LYS A 210 2.28 16.28 31.36
CA LYS A 210 3.38 15.35 31.65
C LYS A 210 4.69 15.86 31.05
N TRP A 211 5.78 15.42 31.65
CA TRP A 211 7.14 15.64 31.18
C TRP A 211 7.74 14.31 30.75
N CYS A 212 8.58 14.35 29.72
CA CYS A 212 9.27 13.20 29.16
C CYS A 212 10.75 13.50 29.00
N ARG A 213 11.56 12.44 29.04
CA ARG A 213 12.98 12.45 28.70
C ARG A 213 13.29 11.19 27.89
N GLU A 214 14.11 11.34 26.86
CA GLU A 214 14.51 10.22 25.98
C GLU A 214 16.04 10.13 25.94
N PHE A 215 16.57 8.93 26.16
CA PHE A 215 18.02 8.67 26.17
C PHE A 215 18.34 7.23 25.78
N GLY A 216 19.62 6.92 25.61
CA GLY A 216 20.09 5.57 25.31
C GLY A 216 20.36 4.75 26.58
N GLY A 217 20.15 3.44 26.49
CA GLY A 217 20.55 2.48 27.52
C GLY A 217 21.33 1.31 26.92
N TYR A 218 22.27 0.76 27.68
CA TYR A 218 22.94 -0.50 27.34
C TYR A 218 22.20 -1.67 27.97
N TYR A 219 21.62 -2.51 27.13
CA TYR A 219 20.88 -3.67 27.55
C TYR A 219 21.82 -4.86 27.59
N VAL A 220 21.84 -5.53 28.74
CA VAL A 220 22.63 -6.73 28.98
C VAL A 220 21.65 -7.85 29.29
N ASN A 221 21.66 -8.88 28.44
CA ASN A 221 20.84 -10.06 28.59
C ASN A 221 21.74 -11.24 28.94
N ASP A 222 21.53 -11.83 30.12
CA ASP A 222 22.14 -13.10 30.50
C ASP A 222 21.37 -14.24 29.82
N LEU A 223 22.00 -14.86 28.83
CA LEU A 223 21.40 -15.92 28.03
C LEU A 223 21.19 -17.22 28.83
N ALA A 224 21.93 -17.43 29.91
CA ALA A 224 21.83 -18.62 30.74
C ALA A 224 20.70 -18.51 31.77
N LEU A 225 20.53 -17.31 32.35
CA LEU A 225 19.51 -17.04 33.37
C LEU A 225 18.21 -16.43 32.82
N ASP A 226 18.19 -16.07 31.54
CA ASP A 226 17.11 -15.30 30.87
C ASP A 226 16.72 -14.06 31.69
N LYS A 227 17.73 -13.36 32.21
CA LYS A 227 17.58 -12.13 32.98
C LYS A 227 18.15 -10.97 32.18
N GLN A 228 17.34 -9.93 32.02
CA GLN A 228 17.74 -8.71 31.34
C GLN A 228 17.90 -7.57 32.33
N GLN A 229 18.86 -6.70 32.05
CA GLN A 229 19.04 -5.44 32.75
C GLN A 229 19.44 -4.35 31.77
N VAL A 230 19.29 -3.10 32.21
CA VAL A 230 19.72 -1.93 31.48
C VAL A 230 20.67 -1.10 32.32
N LEU A 231 21.76 -0.66 31.70
CA LEU A 231 22.66 0.36 32.24
C LEU A 231 22.26 1.69 31.60
N VAL A 232 21.86 2.64 32.45
CA VAL A 232 21.52 4.00 32.07
C VAL A 232 22.65 4.92 32.51
N ALA A 233 23.17 5.76 31.61
CA ALA A 233 24.12 6.79 32.03
C ALA A 233 23.40 7.93 32.74
N ASN A 234 24.01 8.42 33.81
CA ASN A 234 23.62 9.65 34.47
C ASN A 234 24.71 10.70 34.26
N ALA A 235 24.33 11.82 33.63
CA ALA A 235 25.18 12.99 33.43
C ALA A 235 24.53 14.27 33.97
N SER A 236 23.45 14.14 34.73
CA SER A 236 22.58 15.27 35.12
C SER A 236 23.25 16.25 36.09
N PHE A 237 24.32 15.83 36.79
CA PHE A 237 25.05 16.62 37.79
C PHE A 237 26.41 17.16 37.31
N GLY A 238 26.77 16.95 36.03
CA GLY A 238 28.05 17.39 35.46
C GLY A 238 29.10 16.28 35.36
N ALA A 239 30.32 16.65 34.96
CA ALA A 239 31.40 15.69 34.64
C ALA A 239 31.99 14.95 35.85
N GLU A 240 31.83 15.49 37.07
CA GLU A 240 32.41 14.91 38.30
C GLU A 240 31.58 13.72 38.84
N ASP A 241 30.30 13.65 38.48
CA ASP A 241 29.34 12.65 39.00
C ASP A 241 28.85 11.67 37.92
N LEU A 242 29.64 11.46 36.86
CA LEU A 242 29.29 10.53 35.79
C LEU A 242 29.25 9.09 36.33
N ALA A 243 28.10 8.44 36.18
CA ALA A 243 27.90 7.08 36.64
C ALA A 243 26.91 6.32 35.75
N PHE A 244 26.96 5.00 35.81
CA PHE A 244 25.89 4.15 35.30
C PHE A 244 24.93 3.76 36.42
N THR A 245 23.65 3.68 36.11
CA THR A 245 22.63 3.08 36.96
C THR A 245 22.19 1.76 36.34
N SER A 246 22.43 0.66 37.04
CA SER A 246 21.99 -0.69 36.67
C SER A 246 20.59 -0.95 37.21
N ILE A 247 19.65 -1.20 36.29
CA ILE A 247 18.25 -1.46 36.61
C ILE A 247 17.87 -2.84 36.07
N PRO A 248 17.41 -3.78 36.93
CA PRO A 248 16.94 -5.08 36.47
C PRO A 248 15.59 -4.91 35.75
N LEU A 249 15.41 -5.64 34.64
CA LEU A 249 14.19 -5.59 33.83
C LEU A 249 13.42 -6.90 33.92
N ASP A 250 12.11 -6.81 34.10
CA ASP A 250 11.20 -7.92 33.83
C ASP A 250 10.99 -8.02 32.31
N LEU A 251 11.18 -9.22 31.76
CA LEU A 251 11.04 -9.49 30.33
C LEU A 251 9.63 -9.14 29.81
N ASN A 252 8.60 -9.38 30.61
CA ASN A 252 7.21 -9.27 30.19
C ASN A 252 6.57 -7.91 30.51
N ARG A 253 7.28 -7.02 31.21
CA ARG A 253 6.78 -5.70 31.58
C ARG A 253 7.68 -4.64 30.95
N PRO A 254 7.33 -4.06 29.79
CA PRO A 254 8.16 -3.03 29.16
C PRO A 254 8.05 -1.65 29.84
N VAL A 255 7.17 -1.49 30.84
CA VAL A 255 6.95 -0.24 31.57
C VAL A 255 7.06 -0.50 33.07
N PHE A 256 7.85 0.32 33.75
CA PHE A 256 8.14 0.21 35.19
C PHE A 256 7.98 1.55 35.89
N ASN A 257 7.65 1.53 37.16
CA ASN A 257 7.73 2.72 38.01
C ASN A 257 9.04 2.68 38.82
N LEU A 258 9.79 3.78 38.81
CA LEU A 258 11.07 3.92 39.51
C LEU A 258 10.94 4.54 40.91
N TYR A 259 9.73 4.57 41.48
CA TYR A 259 9.45 5.15 42.81
C TYR A 259 10.40 4.65 43.90
N ASP A 260 10.65 3.35 43.97
CA ASP A 260 11.51 2.75 45.00
C ASP A 260 12.99 3.19 44.88
N MET A 261 13.41 3.60 43.69
CA MET A 261 14.79 4.03 43.41
C MET A 261 14.97 5.54 43.56
N LEU A 262 13.99 6.33 43.09
CA LEU A 262 14.10 7.80 43.02
C LEU A 262 13.34 8.53 44.14
N GLY A 263 12.48 7.83 44.88
CA GLY A 263 11.59 8.43 45.88
C GLY A 263 10.40 9.18 45.30
N CYS A 264 10.22 9.16 43.97
CA CYS A 264 9.10 9.78 43.29
C CYS A 264 8.69 9.02 42.02
N SER A 265 7.45 9.23 41.59
CA SER A 265 6.84 8.43 40.52
C SER A 265 7.40 8.82 39.16
N VAL A 266 8.19 7.92 38.57
CA VAL A 266 8.74 8.05 37.21
C VAL A 266 8.46 6.75 36.46
N GLU A 267 7.73 6.85 35.36
CA GLU A 267 7.47 5.73 34.48
C GLU A 267 8.61 5.58 33.47
N MET A 268 9.31 4.46 33.52
CA MET A 268 10.36 4.08 32.58
C MET A 268 9.80 3.13 31.52
N HIS A 269 9.81 3.57 30.28
CA HIS A 269 9.39 2.83 29.10
C HIS A 269 10.62 2.31 28.36
N ILE A 270 10.73 0.99 28.28
CA ILE A 270 11.78 0.29 27.56
C ILE A 270 11.51 0.33 26.06
N GLY A 271 12.55 0.71 25.31
CA GLY A 271 12.51 0.89 23.87
C GLY A 271 12.13 2.27 23.39
N GLY A 272 11.98 3.24 24.30
CA GLY A 272 11.43 4.56 23.96
C GLY A 272 10.06 4.42 23.30
N VAL A 273 9.36 5.53 23.10
CA VAL A 273 8.18 5.51 22.23
C VAL A 273 8.56 6.24 20.95
N PRO A 274 9.33 5.62 20.04
CA PRO A 274 9.71 6.29 18.82
C PRO A 274 8.46 6.57 18.00
N THR A 275 8.32 7.81 17.55
CA THR A 275 7.24 8.18 16.62
C THR A 275 7.76 8.07 15.19
N HIS A 276 6.98 7.48 14.29
CA HIS A 276 7.45 7.13 12.95
C HIS A 276 6.78 7.88 11.82
N ILE A 277 5.78 8.70 12.11
CA ILE A 277 5.06 9.53 11.14
C ILE A 277 4.64 10.75 11.94
N SER A 278 4.87 11.95 11.44
CA SER A 278 4.42 13.19 12.06
C SER A 278 4.11 14.17 10.95
N THR A 279 2.84 14.44 10.76
CA THR A 279 2.38 15.35 9.72
C THR A 279 1.59 16.50 10.31
N SER A 280 1.54 17.61 9.58
CA SER A 280 0.74 18.77 9.92
C SER A 280 -0.30 19.06 8.82
N ALA A 281 -1.57 19.11 9.20
CA ALA A 281 -2.66 19.50 8.30
C ALA A 281 -3.61 20.50 8.95
N PHE A 282 -4.49 21.08 8.12
CA PHE A 282 -5.64 21.87 8.56
C PHE A 282 -6.55 21.11 9.56
N TYR A 283 -6.54 19.78 9.53
CA TYR A 283 -7.31 18.90 10.41
C TYR A 283 -6.52 18.37 11.63
N GLY A 284 -5.29 18.83 11.86
CA GLY A 284 -4.46 18.48 13.02
C GLY A 284 -3.35 17.47 12.73
N PRO A 285 -2.51 17.17 13.73
CA PRO A 285 -1.35 16.30 13.56
C PRO A 285 -1.72 14.81 13.56
N THR A 286 -0.96 13.99 12.84
CA THR A 286 -1.02 12.53 12.94
C THR A 286 0.34 11.97 13.34
N MET A 287 0.35 11.09 14.34
CA MET A 287 1.55 10.47 14.90
C MET A 287 1.46 8.95 14.91
N ALA A 288 2.56 8.24 14.65
CA ALA A 288 2.62 6.79 14.75
C ALA A 288 3.64 6.33 15.81
N PRO A 289 3.33 6.42 17.11
CA PRO A 289 4.18 5.89 18.17
C PRO A 289 4.28 4.37 18.14
N TRP A 290 5.49 3.85 18.35
CA TRP A 290 5.75 2.44 18.59
C TRP A 290 5.92 2.18 20.09
N SER A 291 5.46 1.03 20.57
CA SER A 291 5.58 0.60 21.97
C SER A 291 6.13 -0.81 22.04
N ALA A 292 7.15 -1.06 22.84
CA ALA A 292 7.69 -2.39 23.03
C ALA A 292 6.67 -3.30 23.75
N ARG A 293 6.62 -4.58 23.37
CA ARG A 293 5.84 -5.62 24.08
C ARG A 293 6.64 -6.28 25.19
N THR A 294 7.96 -6.38 25.00
CA THR A 294 8.89 -6.99 25.94
C THR A 294 10.09 -6.09 26.11
N THR A 295 10.84 -6.28 27.19
CA THR A 295 12.13 -5.58 27.36
C THR A 295 13.23 -6.19 26.50
N ARG A 296 13.00 -7.38 25.93
CA ARG A 296 13.95 -8.16 25.14
C ARG A 296 14.30 -7.43 23.84
N SER A 297 15.59 -7.13 23.70
CA SER A 297 16.13 -6.40 22.55
C SER A 297 17.37 -7.09 21.96
N ALA A 298 18.28 -7.62 22.78
CA ALA A 298 19.42 -8.42 22.33
C ALA A 298 19.07 -9.91 22.27
N ARG A 299 19.17 -10.53 21.08
CA ARG A 299 18.93 -11.97 20.90
C ARG A 299 20.19 -12.80 21.05
N ARG A 300 21.28 -12.37 20.42
CA ARG A 300 22.62 -13.00 20.47
C ARG A 300 23.68 -12.04 19.95
N ASN A 301 24.93 -12.31 20.27
CA ASN A 301 26.09 -11.58 19.74
C ASN A 301 27.11 -12.58 19.18
N ALA A 302 27.91 -12.14 18.21
CA ALA A 302 29.11 -12.83 17.77
C ALA A 302 30.31 -11.88 17.89
N VAL A 303 31.38 -12.35 18.53
CA VAL A 303 32.61 -11.58 18.71
C VAL A 303 33.74 -12.32 18.01
N SER A 304 34.45 -11.62 17.12
CA SER A 304 35.60 -12.17 16.42
C SER A 304 36.77 -11.19 16.46
N ARG A 305 37.99 -11.70 16.67
CA ARG A 305 39.20 -10.89 16.65
C ARG A 305 39.74 -10.82 15.23
N GLN A 306 39.91 -9.61 14.70
CA GLN A 306 40.45 -9.37 13.37
C GLN A 306 41.99 -9.39 13.38
N ALA A 307 42.60 -9.60 12.21
CA ALA A 307 44.05 -9.70 12.05
C ALA A 307 44.81 -8.41 12.42
N ASN A 308 44.15 -7.25 12.37
CA ASN A 308 44.66 -5.95 12.77
C ASN A 308 44.59 -5.71 14.30
N GLY A 309 44.10 -6.68 15.09
CA GLY A 309 43.97 -6.56 16.54
C GLY A 309 42.63 -5.97 17.01
N LEU A 310 41.76 -5.51 16.11
CA LEU A 310 40.43 -5.01 16.44
C LEU A 310 39.44 -6.15 16.72
N TYR A 311 38.40 -5.85 17.49
CA TYR A 311 37.31 -6.77 17.77
C TYR A 311 36.11 -6.42 16.89
N LEU A 312 35.69 -7.35 16.03
CA LEU A 312 34.43 -7.26 15.31
C LEU A 312 33.32 -7.86 16.16
N VAL A 313 32.33 -7.05 16.47
CA VAL A 313 31.16 -7.44 17.25
C VAL A 313 29.93 -7.33 16.36
N GLU A 314 29.21 -8.43 16.23
CA GLU A 314 27.93 -8.50 15.52
C GLU A 314 26.81 -8.75 16.52
N THR A 315 25.89 -7.81 16.68
CA THR A 315 24.71 -7.95 17.55
C THR A 315 23.48 -8.23 16.72
N TYR A 316 22.74 -9.27 17.10
CA TYR A 316 21.44 -9.58 16.53
C TYR A 316 20.37 -8.96 17.43
N LEU A 317 19.88 -7.79 17.00
CA LEU A 317 18.76 -7.09 17.62
C LEU A 317 17.44 -7.74 17.19
N HIS A 318 16.57 -8.01 18.16
CA HIS A 318 15.19 -8.47 17.94
C HIS A 318 14.30 -7.80 18.98
N ALA A 319 13.51 -6.82 18.54
CA ALA A 319 12.56 -6.10 19.39
C ALA A 319 11.15 -6.24 18.84
N GLU A 320 10.24 -6.70 19.68
CA GLU A 320 8.82 -6.87 19.35
C GLU A 320 8.02 -5.73 19.94
N GLY A 321 7.13 -5.14 19.15
CA GLY A 321 6.30 -4.05 19.62
C GLY A 321 5.05 -3.84 18.78
N ASP A 322 4.32 -2.81 19.19
CA ASP A 322 3.05 -2.39 18.61
C ASP A 322 3.16 -0.95 18.14
N LEU A 323 2.82 -0.72 16.87
CA LEU A 323 2.70 0.61 16.30
C LEU A 323 1.23 1.05 16.41
N THR A 324 0.98 2.24 16.97
CA THR A 324 -0.36 2.80 17.14
C THR A 324 -0.44 4.12 16.38
N LEU A 325 -1.53 4.36 15.64
CA LEU A 325 -1.70 5.60 14.89
C LEU A 325 -2.61 6.55 15.69
N VAL A 326 -2.06 7.69 16.12
CA VAL A 326 -2.74 8.72 16.90
C VAL A 326 -3.08 9.88 15.99
N ARG A 327 -4.37 10.16 15.81
CA ARG A 327 -4.89 11.21 14.92
C ARG A 327 -6.12 11.91 15.50
N THR A 328 -6.51 13.01 14.88
CA THR A 328 -7.72 13.75 15.26
C THR A 328 -9.00 13.07 14.77
N TRP A 329 -10.06 13.14 15.57
CA TRP A 329 -11.38 12.58 15.20
C TRP A 329 -11.95 13.18 13.92
N PHE A 330 -11.65 14.45 13.63
CA PHE A 330 -12.16 15.15 12.44
C PHE A 330 -11.62 14.55 11.15
N LYS A 331 -10.34 14.14 11.14
CA LYS A 331 -9.74 13.46 10.00
C LYS A 331 -10.48 12.17 9.66
N ASP A 332 -10.88 11.43 10.68
CA ASP A 332 -11.58 10.14 10.53
C ASP A 332 -12.98 10.34 10.00
N LEU A 333 -13.70 11.32 10.55
CA LEU A 333 -15.01 11.69 10.04
C LEU A 333 -14.96 12.08 8.56
N LEU A 334 -13.98 12.88 8.15
CA LEU A 334 -13.83 13.32 6.77
C LEU A 334 -13.52 12.13 5.84
N ARG A 335 -12.59 11.24 6.23
CA ARG A 335 -12.27 10.03 5.46
C ARG A 335 -13.46 9.10 5.34
N LEU A 336 -14.14 8.81 6.45
CA LEU A 336 -15.35 7.98 6.47
C LEU A 336 -16.47 8.59 5.62
N THR A 337 -16.59 9.92 5.59
CA THR A 337 -17.56 10.61 4.73
C THR A 337 -17.22 10.42 3.24
N LEU A 338 -15.96 10.61 2.83
CA LEU A 338 -15.54 10.38 1.44
C LEU A 338 -15.81 8.94 0.99
N LEU A 339 -15.51 7.98 1.86
CA LEU A 339 -15.73 6.56 1.58
C LEU A 339 -17.20 6.21 1.56
N GLY A 340 -17.99 6.73 2.51
CA GLY A 340 -19.43 6.59 2.55
C GLY A 340 -20.07 7.06 1.25
N LEU A 341 -19.62 8.20 0.71
CA LEU A 341 -20.08 8.70 -0.60
C LEU A 341 -19.74 7.72 -1.74
N VAL A 342 -18.52 7.18 -1.78
CA VAL A 342 -18.10 6.21 -2.79
C VAL A 342 -18.89 4.90 -2.67
N VAL A 343 -19.11 4.41 -1.45
CA VAL A 343 -19.91 3.21 -1.19
C VAL A 343 -21.36 3.42 -1.61
N CYS A 344 -21.96 4.56 -1.27
CA CYS A 344 -23.29 4.93 -1.74
C CYS A 344 -23.34 4.95 -3.28
N TYR A 345 -22.37 5.58 -3.94
CA TYR A 345 -22.29 5.56 -5.40
C TYR A 345 -22.27 4.13 -5.95
N ARG A 346 -21.41 3.26 -5.42
CA ARG A 346 -21.27 1.85 -5.83
C ARG A 346 -22.58 1.08 -5.69
N THR A 347 -23.20 1.18 -4.52
CA THR A 347 -24.45 0.47 -4.23
C THR A 347 -25.56 0.89 -5.17
N TRP A 348 -25.77 2.19 -5.36
CA TRP A 348 -26.87 2.70 -6.18
C TRP A 348 -26.63 2.64 -7.69
N SER A 349 -25.38 2.79 -8.11
CA SER A 349 -25.02 2.96 -9.52
C SER A 349 -24.51 1.66 -10.17
N ILE A 350 -23.94 0.73 -9.40
CA ILE A 350 -23.34 -0.49 -9.96
C ILE A 350 -24.07 -1.72 -9.44
N TYR A 351 -24.10 -1.90 -8.11
CA TYR A 351 -24.62 -3.13 -7.52
C TYR A 351 -26.14 -3.26 -7.63
N TYR A 352 -26.89 -2.17 -7.46
CA TYR A 352 -28.35 -2.20 -7.58
C TYR A 352 -28.84 -2.60 -8.99
N PRO A 353 -28.37 -1.99 -10.10
CA PRO A 353 -28.72 -2.46 -11.44
C PRO A 353 -28.32 -3.92 -11.71
N MET A 354 -27.13 -4.34 -11.27
CA MET A 354 -26.67 -5.73 -11.40
C MET A 354 -27.55 -6.71 -10.63
N PHE A 355 -27.95 -6.35 -9.41
CA PHE A 355 -28.86 -7.14 -8.58
C PHE A 355 -30.23 -7.31 -9.25
N LEU A 356 -30.79 -6.25 -9.83
CA LEU A 356 -32.06 -6.33 -10.56
C LEU A 356 -32.00 -7.29 -11.77
N VAL A 357 -30.86 -7.36 -12.47
CA VAL A 357 -30.65 -8.34 -13.55
C VAL A 357 -30.57 -9.76 -12.99
N TYR A 358 -29.85 -9.96 -11.89
CA TYR A 358 -29.75 -11.26 -11.23
C TYR A 358 -31.12 -11.79 -10.78
N GLU A 359 -31.93 -10.96 -10.12
CA GLU A 359 -33.30 -11.32 -9.72
C GLU A 359 -34.16 -11.78 -10.90
N ARG A 360 -33.96 -11.17 -12.08
CA ARG A 360 -34.71 -11.50 -13.30
C ARG A 360 -34.30 -12.82 -13.95
N GLN A 361 -33.10 -13.35 -13.68
CA GLN A 361 -32.58 -14.54 -14.36
C GLN A 361 -32.93 -15.87 -13.64
N HIS A 362 -33.35 -15.83 -12.38
CA HIS A 362 -33.74 -17.01 -11.58
C HIS A 362 -32.70 -18.16 -11.59
N GLU A 363 -31.41 -17.85 -11.74
CA GLU A 363 -30.30 -18.80 -11.67
C GLU A 363 -29.61 -18.77 -10.30
N SER A 364 -28.96 -19.86 -9.89
CA SER A 364 -28.13 -19.85 -8.68
C SER A 364 -26.92 -18.91 -8.85
N PHE A 365 -26.57 -18.15 -7.80
CA PHE A 365 -25.48 -17.19 -7.85
C PHE A 365 -24.15 -17.74 -8.38
N MET A 366 -23.80 -18.99 -8.03
CA MET A 366 -22.55 -19.61 -8.50
C MET A 366 -22.59 -19.96 -9.98
N ALA A 367 -23.72 -20.48 -10.48
CA ALA A 367 -23.89 -20.73 -11.91
C ALA A 367 -23.84 -19.42 -12.71
N PHE A 368 -24.46 -18.37 -12.17
CA PHE A 368 -24.47 -17.04 -12.76
C PHE A 368 -23.07 -16.40 -12.79
N ALA A 369 -22.33 -16.44 -11.68
CA ALA A 369 -21.01 -15.83 -11.58
C ALA A 369 -19.95 -16.49 -12.49
N ILE A 370 -20.02 -17.82 -12.64
CA ILE A 370 -19.08 -18.59 -13.47
C ILE A 370 -19.33 -18.35 -14.96
N THR A 371 -20.59 -18.21 -15.38
CA THR A 371 -20.97 -18.10 -16.80
C THR A 371 -20.85 -16.69 -17.37
N ARG A 372 -20.97 -15.65 -16.54
CA ARG A 372 -21.16 -14.24 -16.94
C ARG A 372 -19.93 -13.33 -16.70
N GLY A 373 -18.78 -13.88 -16.31
CA GLY A 373 -17.49 -13.13 -16.29
C GLY A 373 -17.42 -11.94 -15.33
N LEU A 374 -17.93 -12.11 -14.10
CA LEU A 374 -18.22 -11.07 -13.10
C LEU A 374 -17.09 -10.06 -12.80
N GLY A 375 -15.83 -10.49 -12.79
CA GLY A 375 -14.70 -9.69 -12.29
C GLY A 375 -14.21 -8.55 -13.17
N ILE A 376 -14.52 -8.57 -14.46
CA ILE A 376 -14.09 -7.53 -15.42
C ILE A 376 -14.95 -6.27 -15.29
N VAL A 377 -16.18 -6.44 -14.78
CA VAL A 377 -17.26 -5.49 -14.98
C VAL A 377 -17.37 -4.47 -13.83
N ILE A 378 -17.01 -4.88 -12.60
CA ILE A 378 -17.31 -4.14 -11.36
C ILE A 378 -16.55 -2.80 -11.21
N HIS A 379 -15.44 -2.58 -11.91
CA HIS A 379 -14.65 -1.34 -11.77
C HIS A 379 -14.62 -0.43 -13.00
N LYS A 380 -15.29 -0.82 -14.08
CA LYS A 380 -15.22 -0.09 -15.35
C LYS A 380 -15.95 1.24 -15.29
N ARG A 381 -17.11 1.25 -14.61
CA ARG A 381 -17.94 2.45 -14.45
C ARG A 381 -17.28 3.52 -13.56
N GLU A 382 -16.67 3.09 -12.45
CA GLU A 382 -15.98 3.98 -11.51
C GLU A 382 -14.85 4.76 -12.18
N ARG A 383 -14.07 4.06 -13.01
CA ARG A 383 -12.91 4.62 -13.74
C ARG A 383 -13.29 5.65 -14.80
N ARG A 384 -14.56 5.73 -15.19
CA ARG A 384 -15.07 6.73 -16.15
C ARG A 384 -15.60 7.99 -15.45
N SER A 385 -15.94 7.90 -14.17
CA SER A 385 -16.48 9.02 -13.40
C SER A 385 -15.36 9.86 -12.78
N LEU A 386 -15.10 11.04 -13.35
CA LEU A 386 -14.11 11.97 -12.80
C LEU A 386 -14.41 12.38 -11.35
N LEU A 387 -15.69 12.53 -11.00
CA LEU A 387 -16.07 12.91 -9.63
C LEU A 387 -15.70 11.80 -8.64
N VAL A 388 -16.02 10.55 -8.96
CA VAL A 388 -15.70 9.40 -8.09
C VAL A 388 -14.19 9.20 -8.02
N LEU A 389 -13.47 9.33 -9.14
CA LEU A 389 -12.01 9.30 -9.16
C LEU A 389 -11.38 10.42 -8.34
N ALA A 390 -11.97 11.62 -8.35
CA ALA A 390 -11.52 12.74 -7.52
C ALA A 390 -11.73 12.44 -6.03
N LEU A 391 -12.89 11.91 -5.63
CA LEU A 391 -13.17 11.49 -4.25
C LEU A 391 -12.20 10.40 -3.78
N LEU A 392 -11.96 9.37 -4.61
CA LEU A 392 -11.01 8.30 -4.34
C LEU A 392 -9.56 8.81 -4.27
N SER A 393 -9.19 9.77 -5.12
CA SER A 393 -7.86 10.39 -5.09
C SER A 393 -7.67 11.24 -3.83
N LEU A 394 -8.69 12.00 -3.43
CA LEU A 394 -8.67 12.78 -2.20
C LEU A 394 -8.57 11.88 -0.97
N GLU A 395 -9.34 10.79 -0.94
CA GLU A 395 -9.24 9.77 0.11
C GLU A 395 -7.82 9.19 0.15
N THR A 396 -7.23 8.86 -0.99
CA THR A 396 -5.87 8.33 -1.06
C THR A 396 -4.84 9.33 -0.51
N LEU A 397 -4.96 10.62 -0.85
CA LEU A 397 -4.09 11.67 -0.31
C LEU A 397 -4.23 11.79 1.20
N MET A 398 -5.45 11.74 1.73
CA MET A 398 -5.72 11.79 3.18
C MET A 398 -5.27 10.52 3.92
N SER A 399 -5.20 9.39 3.22
CA SER A 399 -4.79 8.08 3.73
C SER A 399 -3.31 7.76 3.51
N THR A 400 -2.50 8.74 3.08
CA THR A 400 -1.07 8.55 2.78
C THR A 400 -0.31 7.90 3.93
N GLU A 401 -0.66 8.25 5.17
CA GLU A 401 0.02 7.73 6.37
C GLU A 401 -0.36 6.29 6.65
N ASP A 402 -1.64 5.95 6.57
CA ASP A 402 -2.08 4.56 6.66
C ASP A 402 -1.38 3.70 5.61
N ILE A 403 -1.22 4.21 4.39
CA ILE A 403 -0.51 3.51 3.31
C ILE A 403 0.97 3.30 3.69
N VAL A 404 1.62 4.29 4.28
CA VAL A 404 3.00 4.16 4.81
C VAL A 404 3.06 3.08 5.89
N MET A 405 2.10 3.08 6.80
CA MET A 405 2.01 2.09 7.88
C MET A 405 1.85 0.67 7.32
N PHE A 406 0.96 0.48 6.34
CA PHE A 406 0.81 -0.81 5.67
C PHE A 406 2.09 -1.24 4.93
N CYS A 407 2.83 -0.29 4.33
CA CYS A 407 4.12 -0.57 3.70
C CYS A 407 5.14 -1.07 4.73
N GLN A 408 5.23 -0.41 5.89
CA GLN A 408 6.13 -0.80 6.97
C GLN A 408 5.75 -2.16 7.56
N GLN A 409 4.47 -2.43 7.78
CA GLN A 409 3.99 -3.74 8.25
C GLN A 409 4.36 -4.87 7.29
N ILE A 410 4.23 -4.66 5.97
CA ILE A 410 4.61 -5.69 4.99
C ILE A 410 6.10 -6.05 5.09
N ILE A 411 6.96 -5.09 5.44
CA ILE A 411 8.40 -5.30 5.58
C ILE A 411 8.76 -5.88 6.96
N TYR A 412 8.12 -5.43 8.02
CA TYR A 412 8.53 -5.71 9.41
C TYR A 412 7.62 -6.70 10.17
N THR A 413 6.45 -7.06 9.67
CA THR A 413 5.57 -8.05 10.32
C THR A 413 5.99 -9.48 9.94
N SER A 414 5.99 -10.38 10.92
CA SER A 414 6.24 -11.81 10.73
C SER A 414 5.30 -12.42 9.67
N ARG A 415 5.83 -13.29 8.80
CA ARG A 415 5.13 -13.89 7.65
C ARG A 415 3.99 -14.86 7.99
N THR A 416 3.58 -14.95 9.26
CA THR A 416 2.65 -15.98 9.74
C THR A 416 1.18 -15.69 9.46
N SER A 417 0.80 -14.45 9.08
CA SER A 417 -0.60 -14.10 8.72
C SER A 417 -0.73 -13.66 7.25
N TYR A 418 -0.90 -14.64 6.35
CA TYR A 418 -1.09 -14.40 4.92
C TYR A 418 -2.32 -13.53 4.61
N VAL A 419 -3.40 -13.67 5.39
CA VAL A 419 -4.63 -12.90 5.20
C VAL A 419 -4.40 -11.41 5.47
N ARG A 420 -3.71 -11.08 6.58
CA ARG A 420 -3.37 -9.69 6.93
C ARG A 420 -2.45 -9.07 5.87
N LEU A 421 -1.48 -9.84 5.39
CA LEU A 421 -0.55 -9.39 4.34
C LEU A 421 -1.28 -9.10 3.02
N VAL A 422 -2.22 -9.96 2.59
CA VAL A 422 -3.06 -9.70 1.42
C VAL A 422 -3.89 -8.42 1.60
N LEU A 423 -4.53 -8.24 2.75
CA LEU A 423 -5.35 -7.06 3.01
C LEU A 423 -4.53 -5.76 3.06
N ASN A 424 -3.30 -5.81 3.57
CA ASN A 424 -2.35 -4.69 3.53
C ASN A 424 -1.96 -4.33 2.09
N TYR A 425 -1.62 -5.31 1.25
CA TYR A 425 -1.32 -5.06 -0.17
C TYR A 425 -2.50 -4.46 -0.93
N MET A 426 -3.71 -4.96 -0.66
CA MET A 426 -4.92 -4.41 -1.26
C MET A 426 -5.19 -2.98 -0.78
N SER A 427 -4.87 -2.66 0.48
CA SER A 427 -4.94 -1.31 1.02
C SER A 427 -3.94 -0.37 0.35
N ILE A 428 -2.69 -0.80 0.12
CA ILE A 428 -1.67 0.00 -0.59
C ILE A 428 -2.10 0.26 -2.04
N ALA A 429 -2.80 -0.67 -2.70
CA ALA A 429 -3.27 -0.53 -4.08
C ALA A 429 -4.13 0.72 -4.36
N ARG A 430 -4.64 1.39 -3.32
CA ARG A 430 -5.34 2.69 -3.42
C ARG A 430 -4.49 3.79 -4.08
N ILE A 431 -3.15 3.71 -4.04
CA ILE A 431 -2.27 4.71 -4.69
C ILE A 431 -2.43 4.82 -6.21
N VAL A 432 -3.14 3.88 -6.84
CA VAL A 432 -3.46 3.91 -8.27
C VAL A 432 -4.54 4.94 -8.61
N TRP A 433 -5.40 5.33 -7.66
CA TRP A 433 -6.53 6.23 -7.93
C TRP A 433 -6.11 7.64 -8.40
N PRO A 434 -5.12 8.31 -7.79
CA PRO A 434 -4.61 9.57 -8.31
C PRO A 434 -4.06 9.47 -9.74
N ALA A 435 -3.37 8.38 -10.08
CA ALA A 435 -2.90 8.15 -11.44
C ALA A 435 -4.08 7.94 -12.42
N ALA A 436 -5.11 7.18 -12.01
CA ALA A 436 -6.32 6.99 -12.79
C ALA A 436 -7.08 8.31 -13.01
N PHE A 437 -7.16 9.17 -11.99
CA PHE A 437 -7.75 10.50 -12.10
C PHE A 437 -7.01 11.37 -13.10
N VAL A 438 -5.67 11.45 -13.02
CA VAL A 438 -4.85 12.20 -13.98
C VAL A 438 -5.06 11.69 -15.41
N ILE A 439 -5.02 10.37 -15.60
CA ILE A 439 -5.27 9.75 -16.91
C ILE A 439 -6.65 10.12 -17.45
N ALA A 440 -7.70 10.00 -16.62
CA ALA A 440 -9.06 10.32 -17.03
C ALA A 440 -9.22 11.82 -17.35
N ALA A 441 -8.62 12.71 -16.56
CA ALA A 441 -8.65 14.15 -16.77
C ALA A 441 -7.94 14.53 -18.08
N VAL A 442 -6.73 14.02 -18.30
CA VAL A 442 -5.97 14.22 -19.55
C VAL A 442 -6.72 13.66 -20.74
N SER A 443 -7.32 12.46 -20.63
CA SER A 443 -8.13 11.87 -21.71
C SER A 443 -9.34 12.74 -22.06
N ARG A 444 -10.03 13.32 -21.08
CA ARG A 444 -11.13 14.26 -21.34
C ARG A 444 -10.66 15.59 -21.94
N LEU A 445 -9.50 16.10 -21.52
CA LEU A 445 -8.90 17.28 -22.14
C LEU A 445 -8.55 17.01 -23.61
N LEU A 446 -7.92 15.86 -23.89
CA LEU A 446 -7.59 15.42 -25.25
C LEU A 446 -8.83 15.22 -26.11
N ARG A 447 -9.97 14.76 -25.55
CA ARG A 447 -11.26 14.68 -26.29
C ARG A 447 -11.76 16.02 -26.82
N VAL A 448 -11.43 17.12 -26.14
CA VAL A 448 -11.83 18.46 -26.57
C VAL A 448 -10.93 18.95 -27.70
N VAL A 449 -9.66 18.55 -27.70
CA VAL A 449 -8.62 19.06 -28.62
C VAL A 449 -8.42 18.17 -29.85
N LEU A 450 -8.62 16.86 -29.72
CA LEU A 450 -8.31 15.85 -30.75
C LEU A 450 -9.55 15.15 -31.31
N PRO A 451 -9.42 14.61 -32.54
CA PRO A 451 -10.23 13.55 -33.12
C PRO A 451 -10.97 12.63 -32.16
N ARG A 452 -12.31 12.47 -32.21
CA ARG A 452 -13.00 11.43 -31.39
C ARG A 452 -12.46 10.00 -31.60
N HIS A 453 -11.78 9.74 -32.71
CA HIS A 453 -11.14 8.44 -33.00
C HIS A 453 -9.78 8.23 -32.33
N PHE A 454 -9.19 9.26 -31.72
CA PHE A 454 -7.93 9.18 -30.95
C PHE A 454 -8.17 9.11 -29.44
N THR A 455 -9.42 9.00 -28.99
CA THR A 455 -9.75 9.03 -27.57
C THR A 455 -9.45 7.67 -26.96
N VAL A 456 -8.27 7.55 -26.37
CA VAL A 456 -7.78 6.30 -25.80
C VAL A 456 -8.61 5.92 -24.56
N ALA A 457 -9.06 4.68 -24.49
CA ALA A 457 -9.65 4.08 -23.29
C ALA A 457 -8.54 3.64 -22.32
N VAL A 458 -7.78 4.61 -21.81
CA VAL A 458 -6.50 4.42 -21.10
C VAL A 458 -6.67 3.81 -19.69
N ALA A 459 -7.82 4.02 -19.06
CA ALA A 459 -8.00 3.75 -17.62
C ALA A 459 -8.10 2.26 -17.26
N GLU A 460 -8.35 1.37 -18.23
CA GLU A 460 -8.45 -0.08 -17.96
C GLU A 460 -7.07 -0.71 -17.74
N ASP A 461 -6.06 -0.28 -18.51
CA ASP A 461 -4.74 -0.91 -18.58
C ASP A 461 -3.78 -0.45 -17.47
N LEU A 462 -4.09 0.66 -16.81
CA LEU A 462 -3.31 1.20 -15.68
C LEU A 462 -3.17 0.18 -14.55
N PHE A 463 -4.22 -0.59 -14.26
CA PHE A 463 -4.21 -1.57 -13.15
C PHE A 463 -3.22 -2.71 -13.42
N LEU A 464 -3.09 -3.16 -14.68
CA LEU A 464 -2.14 -4.22 -15.06
C LEU A 464 -0.69 -3.79 -14.87
N ILE A 465 -0.39 -2.53 -15.20
CA ILE A 465 0.97 -1.98 -15.13
C ILE A 465 1.32 -1.59 -13.69
N ALA A 466 0.35 -1.02 -12.96
CA ALA A 466 0.56 -0.52 -11.62
C ALA A 466 0.61 -1.64 -10.57
N CYS A 467 -0.24 -2.66 -10.63
CA CYS A 467 -0.33 -3.67 -9.56
C CYS A 467 1.00 -4.37 -9.23
N PRO A 468 1.81 -4.85 -10.20
CA PRO A 468 3.10 -5.46 -9.88
C PRO A 468 4.07 -4.50 -9.20
N ILE A 469 4.10 -3.23 -9.62
CA ILE A 469 4.94 -2.19 -9.02
C ILE A 469 4.47 -1.89 -7.60
N VAL A 470 3.16 -1.80 -7.40
CA VAL A 470 2.54 -1.52 -6.10
C VAL A 470 2.77 -2.66 -5.11
N TRP A 471 2.80 -3.91 -5.57
CA TRP A 471 2.99 -5.07 -4.69
C TRP A 471 4.46 -5.41 -4.45
N ALA A 472 5.36 -5.19 -5.40
CA ALA A 472 6.76 -5.59 -5.22
C ALA A 472 7.66 -4.44 -4.77
N TYR A 473 7.47 -3.24 -5.32
CA TYR A 473 8.43 -2.15 -5.19
C TYR A 473 8.01 -1.11 -4.16
N ILE A 474 6.74 -0.71 -4.16
CA ILE A 474 6.24 0.38 -3.33
C ILE A 474 6.47 0.13 -1.82
N PRO A 475 6.17 -1.04 -1.23
CA PRO A 475 6.39 -1.24 0.20
C PRO A 475 7.85 -1.07 0.60
N SER A 476 8.78 -1.62 -0.19
CA SER A 476 10.22 -1.50 0.05
C SER A 476 10.70 -0.06 -0.11
N TYR A 477 10.26 0.62 -1.18
CA TYR A 477 10.63 2.01 -1.45
C TYR A 477 10.08 2.97 -0.39
N VAL A 478 8.80 2.87 -0.07
CA VAL A 478 8.13 3.71 0.93
C VAL A 478 8.67 3.44 2.31
N THR A 479 8.97 2.18 2.66
CA THR A 479 9.61 1.88 3.95
C THR A 479 11.00 2.51 4.01
N LYS A 480 11.85 2.32 2.98
CA LYS A 480 13.21 2.90 2.97
C LYS A 480 13.21 4.43 2.94
N LYS A 481 12.35 5.04 2.10
CA LYS A 481 12.26 6.50 1.97
C LYS A 481 11.51 7.13 3.14
N GLY A 482 10.49 6.46 3.64
CA GLY A 482 9.77 6.83 4.85
C GLY A 482 10.69 6.80 6.07
N MET A 483 11.58 5.81 6.17
CA MET A 483 12.65 5.82 7.17
C MET A 483 13.55 7.06 7.07
N LEU A 484 13.76 7.64 5.88
CA LEU A 484 14.51 8.90 5.77
C LEU A 484 13.65 10.14 6.09
N LEU A 485 12.36 10.10 5.73
CA LEU A 485 11.46 11.25 5.83
C LEU A 485 10.82 11.42 7.21
N PHE A 486 10.64 10.32 7.94
CA PHE A 486 9.84 10.31 9.17
C PHE A 486 10.64 10.02 10.44
N GLN A 487 11.95 9.82 10.29
CA GLN A 487 12.82 9.48 11.39
C GLN A 487 13.64 10.70 11.75
N GLY A 488 13.12 11.43 12.73
CA GLY A 488 13.89 12.43 13.45
C GLY A 488 14.83 11.71 14.39
N TYR A 489 16.06 11.50 13.95
CA TYR A 489 17.08 10.90 14.79
C TYR A 489 17.81 11.98 15.58
N LYS A 490 17.87 11.86 16.90
CA LYS A 490 18.64 12.77 17.77
C LYS A 490 19.68 12.00 18.55
N TRP A 491 20.73 12.74 18.93
CA TRP A 491 21.64 12.42 20.01
C TRP A 491 20.97 12.88 21.30
N GLY A 492 20.45 11.93 22.09
CA GLY A 492 19.82 12.23 23.38
C GLY A 492 20.80 12.25 24.55
N GLY A 493 21.95 11.58 24.42
CA GLY A 493 22.90 11.36 25.50
C GLY A 493 24.23 12.07 25.33
N ALA A 494 24.89 12.37 26.45
CA ALA A 494 26.25 12.90 26.55
C ALA A 494 27.30 11.79 26.65
N ILE A 495 26.92 10.61 27.18
CA ILE A 495 27.74 9.41 27.28
C ILE A 495 27.17 8.34 26.35
N VAL A 496 25.90 7.96 26.51
CA VAL A 496 25.29 6.87 25.74
C VAL A 496 24.64 7.42 24.48
N HIS A 497 25.46 7.49 23.45
CA HIS A 497 25.08 7.94 22.12
C HIS A 497 24.20 6.92 21.40
N HIS A 498 22.88 7.08 21.47
CA HIS A 498 21.93 6.21 20.77
C HIS A 498 21.19 6.96 19.67
N TYR A 499 21.41 6.55 18.41
CA TYR A 499 20.79 7.18 17.24
C TYR A 499 19.47 6.47 16.90
N ALA A 500 18.37 6.97 17.45
CA ALA A 500 17.04 6.42 17.18
C ALA A 500 15.99 7.52 17.04
N ASN A 501 14.81 7.12 16.57
CA ASN A 501 13.64 7.99 16.51
C ASN A 501 13.27 8.48 17.90
N SER A 502 13.11 9.79 18.02
CA SER A 502 12.71 10.44 19.26
C SER A 502 11.42 11.23 19.04
N ILE A 503 10.53 11.28 20.03
CA ILE A 503 9.29 12.07 19.96
C ILE A 503 9.62 13.55 19.69
N GLN A 504 10.69 14.05 20.32
CA GLN A 504 11.14 15.43 20.16
C GLN A 504 11.49 15.76 18.71
N ASN A 505 12.34 14.98 18.05
CA ASN A 505 12.81 15.31 16.69
C ASN A 505 11.78 15.01 15.59
N VAL A 506 10.93 14.01 15.80
CA VAL A 506 9.85 13.68 14.86
C VAL A 506 8.82 14.81 14.80
N TYR A 507 8.70 15.60 15.86
CA TYR A 507 7.88 16.80 15.87
C TYR A 507 8.50 17.96 15.06
N ASP A 508 9.81 18.20 15.20
CA ASP A 508 10.50 19.28 14.46
C ASP A 508 10.54 19.02 12.94
N GLY A 509 10.51 17.75 12.53
CA GLY A 509 10.50 17.31 11.14
C GLY A 509 9.11 17.21 10.49
N GLN A 510 8.06 17.83 11.05
CA GLN A 510 6.70 17.70 10.53
C GLN A 510 6.54 18.14 9.07
N VAL A 511 5.90 17.29 8.27
CA VAL A 511 5.63 17.55 6.85
C VAL A 511 4.13 17.64 6.58
N SER A 512 3.71 18.51 5.66
CA SER A 512 2.30 18.54 5.25
C SER A 512 1.91 17.26 4.51
N HIS A 513 0.65 16.80 4.64
CA HIS A 513 0.19 15.58 3.97
C HIS A 513 0.40 15.59 2.46
N LEU A 514 0.21 16.75 1.83
CA LEU A 514 0.42 16.92 0.40
C LEU A 514 1.90 16.74 0.04
N SER A 515 2.80 17.41 0.76
CA SER A 515 4.24 17.27 0.57
C SER A 515 4.68 15.82 0.83
N LEU A 516 4.08 15.18 1.83
CA LEU A 516 4.35 13.79 2.13
C LEU A 516 3.97 12.86 0.97
N TYR A 517 2.76 13.03 0.44
CA TYR A 517 2.31 12.25 -0.70
C TYR A 517 3.21 12.47 -1.92
N TYR A 518 3.58 13.71 -2.24
CA TYR A 518 4.46 13.98 -3.37
C TYR A 518 5.85 13.35 -3.18
N ASN A 519 6.41 13.44 -1.98
CA ASN A 519 7.70 12.85 -1.66
C ASN A 519 7.68 11.33 -1.78
N LEU A 520 6.60 10.65 -1.39
CA LEU A 520 6.54 9.19 -1.43
C LEU A 520 6.00 8.60 -2.73
N PHE A 521 4.94 9.19 -3.28
CA PHE A 521 4.15 8.62 -4.37
C PHE A 521 4.10 9.49 -5.62
N GLY A 522 4.54 10.75 -5.57
CA GLY A 522 4.44 11.69 -6.70
C GLY A 522 5.07 11.18 -7.99
N TYR A 523 6.30 10.64 -7.91
CA TYR A 523 6.98 10.03 -9.07
C TYR A 523 6.24 8.80 -9.60
N PHE A 524 5.74 7.94 -8.72
CA PHE A 524 4.95 6.78 -9.13
C PHE A 524 3.69 7.23 -9.87
N THR A 525 2.96 8.20 -9.35
CA THR A 525 1.73 8.72 -9.98
C THR A 525 2.02 9.30 -11.36
N ALA A 526 3.10 10.08 -11.51
CA ALA A 526 3.51 10.65 -12.80
C ALA A 526 3.92 9.56 -13.81
N ILE A 527 4.78 8.62 -13.41
CA ILE A 527 5.26 7.54 -14.28
C ILE A 527 4.12 6.59 -14.66
N ALA A 528 3.27 6.21 -13.71
CA ALA A 528 2.12 5.35 -13.95
C ALA A 528 1.12 6.02 -14.89
N ALA A 529 0.85 7.32 -14.71
CA ALA A 529 -0.03 8.07 -15.60
C ALA A 529 0.55 8.18 -17.02
N ALA A 530 1.82 8.58 -17.15
CA ALA A 530 2.50 8.72 -18.44
C ALA A 530 2.66 7.36 -19.15
N GLY A 531 3.12 6.33 -18.44
CA GLY A 531 3.26 4.97 -18.95
C GLY A 531 1.92 4.38 -19.36
N GLY A 532 0.87 4.59 -18.56
CA GLY A 532 -0.50 4.19 -18.90
C GLY A 532 -0.98 4.84 -20.21
N LEU A 533 -0.76 6.15 -20.38
CA LEU A 533 -1.10 6.87 -21.62
C LEU A 533 -0.34 6.34 -22.83
N VAL A 534 0.97 6.14 -22.72
CA VAL A 534 1.82 5.64 -23.82
C VAL A 534 1.45 4.22 -24.20
N ILE A 535 1.32 3.31 -23.22
CA ILE A 535 0.92 1.92 -23.47
C ILE A 535 -0.49 1.87 -24.05
N GLY A 536 -1.42 2.66 -23.50
CA GLY A 536 -2.78 2.76 -24.04
C GLY A 536 -2.80 3.22 -25.50
N ALA A 537 -1.96 4.19 -25.87
CA ALA A 537 -1.84 4.66 -27.25
C ALA A 537 -1.24 3.58 -28.19
N ILE A 538 -0.19 2.89 -27.75
CA ILE A 538 0.44 1.78 -28.50
C ILE A 538 -0.57 0.64 -28.68
N VAL A 539 -1.25 0.26 -27.61
CA VAL A 539 -2.25 -0.82 -27.63
C VAL A 539 -3.39 -0.43 -28.55
N HIS A 540 -3.94 0.78 -28.45
CA HIS A 540 -4.98 1.26 -29.35
C HIS A 540 -4.53 1.21 -30.82
N TYR A 541 -3.28 1.57 -31.11
CA TYR A 541 -2.70 1.50 -32.45
C TYR A 541 -2.58 0.05 -32.96
N VAL A 542 -2.09 -0.88 -32.13
CA VAL A 542 -1.89 -2.28 -32.50
C VAL A 542 -3.22 -3.04 -32.58
N SER A 543 -4.12 -2.79 -31.64
CA SER A 543 -5.40 -3.50 -31.47
C SER A 543 -6.56 -2.89 -32.26
N HIS A 544 -6.35 -1.74 -32.91
CA HIS A 544 -7.39 -0.99 -33.64
C HIS A 544 -8.62 -0.64 -32.79
N GLY A 545 -8.41 -0.24 -31.53
CA GLY A 545 -9.46 0.29 -30.65
C GLY A 545 -9.85 -0.59 -29.44
N ALA A 546 -9.12 -1.67 -29.16
CA ALA A 546 -9.37 -2.56 -28.03
C ALA A 546 -8.35 -2.31 -26.89
N SER A 547 -8.74 -2.35 -25.60
CA SER A 547 -7.81 -2.23 -24.47
C SER A 547 -6.93 -3.49 -24.29
N LEU A 548 -5.83 -3.39 -23.53
CA LEU A 548 -4.85 -4.48 -23.36
C LEU A 548 -5.47 -5.67 -22.63
N LEU A 549 -6.19 -5.41 -21.53
CA LEU A 549 -6.95 -6.41 -20.77
C LEU A 549 -7.88 -7.23 -21.68
N VAL A 550 -8.52 -6.50 -22.58
CA VAL A 550 -9.49 -7.00 -23.55
C VAL A 550 -8.84 -7.88 -24.62
N TRP A 551 -7.62 -7.56 -25.04
CA TRP A 551 -6.80 -8.36 -25.95
C TRP A 551 -6.20 -9.61 -25.27
N LEU A 552 -5.79 -9.48 -24.00
CA LEU A 552 -5.31 -10.61 -23.20
C LEU A 552 -6.42 -11.65 -22.98
N TYR A 553 -7.63 -11.20 -22.61
CA TYR A 553 -8.78 -12.09 -22.42
C TYR A 553 -9.30 -12.72 -23.71
N SER A 554 -9.07 -12.11 -24.89
CA SER A 554 -9.38 -12.75 -26.17
C SER A 554 -8.31 -13.76 -26.61
N GLY A 555 -7.35 -14.09 -25.74
CA GLY A 555 -6.25 -15.01 -26.05
C GLY A 555 -5.32 -14.47 -27.14
N GLY A 556 -5.21 -13.15 -27.26
CA GLY A 556 -4.39 -12.48 -28.27
C GLY A 556 -4.93 -12.58 -29.70
N ARG A 557 -6.15 -13.11 -29.90
CA ARG A 557 -6.80 -13.10 -31.22
C ARG A 557 -7.09 -11.67 -31.62
N ARG A 558 -6.69 -11.27 -32.83
CA ARG A 558 -7.20 -10.04 -33.46
C ARG A 558 -8.72 -10.14 -33.44
N LEU A 559 -9.38 -9.24 -32.71
CA LEU A 559 -10.76 -8.92 -32.99
C LEU A 559 -10.74 -8.37 -34.40
N VAL A 560 -11.07 -9.23 -35.37
CA VAL A 560 -11.24 -8.82 -36.76
C VAL A 560 -12.16 -7.62 -36.69
N ARG A 561 -11.66 -6.47 -37.16
CA ARG A 561 -12.49 -5.33 -37.48
C ARG A 561 -13.54 -5.93 -38.38
N ASP A 562 -14.74 -6.05 -37.85
CA ASP A 562 -15.89 -6.59 -38.54
C ASP A 562 -16.32 -5.48 -39.53
N ALA A 563 -15.40 -5.10 -40.41
CA ALA A 563 -15.55 -4.10 -41.45
C ALA A 563 -16.59 -4.60 -42.47
N ASP A 564 -16.74 -5.92 -42.57
CA ASP A 564 -17.80 -6.59 -43.33
C ASP A 564 -19.14 -6.66 -42.59
N SER A 565 -19.19 -6.47 -41.26
CA SER A 565 -20.46 -6.32 -40.55
C SER A 565 -20.89 -4.85 -40.47
N VAL A 566 -19.98 -3.88 -40.38
CA VAL A 566 -20.33 -2.45 -40.47
C VAL A 566 -20.80 -2.04 -41.88
N SER A 567 -20.28 -2.69 -42.94
CA SER A 567 -20.79 -2.48 -44.31
C SER A 567 -22.13 -3.21 -44.57
N LYS A 568 -22.40 -4.34 -43.89
CA LYS A 568 -23.71 -5.02 -43.90
C LYS A 568 -24.77 -4.41 -42.98
N ILE A 569 -24.37 -3.71 -41.93
CA ILE A 569 -25.29 -2.97 -41.03
C ILE A 569 -25.74 -1.64 -41.65
N LYS A 570 -25.03 -1.15 -42.68
CA LYS A 570 -25.49 0.01 -43.46
C LYS A 570 -26.72 -0.29 -44.33
N SER A 571 -27.05 -1.56 -44.60
CA SER A 571 -28.15 -1.93 -45.52
C SER A 571 -29.48 -2.29 -44.85
N ASP A 572 -29.53 -2.56 -43.54
CA ASP A 572 -30.79 -2.86 -42.84
C ASP A 572 -31.16 -1.75 -41.86
N ALA A 573 -32.00 -0.82 -42.33
CA ALA A 573 -32.49 0.34 -41.57
C ALA A 573 -33.47 0.00 -40.43
N SER A 574 -33.70 -1.29 -40.12
CA SER A 574 -34.75 -1.75 -39.21
C SER A 574 -34.26 -2.37 -37.88
N VAL A 575 -32.94 -2.53 -37.67
CA VAL A 575 -32.40 -3.05 -36.39
C VAL A 575 -31.30 -2.12 -35.88
N LEU A 576 -31.68 -1.17 -35.03
CA LEU A 576 -30.75 -0.35 -34.28
C LEU A 576 -30.08 -1.25 -33.22
N SER A 577 -28.77 -1.50 -33.37
CA SER A 577 -28.01 -2.12 -32.29
C SER A 577 -27.95 -1.17 -31.09
N LEU A 578 -27.98 -1.70 -29.88
CA LEU A 578 -27.83 -0.95 -28.62
C LEU A 578 -26.65 0.04 -28.66
N GLU A 579 -25.58 -0.31 -29.37
CA GLU A 579 -24.40 0.55 -29.59
C GLU A 579 -24.78 1.90 -30.23
N ARG A 580 -25.63 1.89 -31.26
CA ARG A 580 -26.05 3.11 -31.97
C ARG A 580 -26.95 3.98 -31.12
N VAL A 581 -27.86 3.37 -30.35
CA VAL A 581 -28.71 4.09 -29.38
C VAL A 581 -27.86 4.81 -28.32
N LEU A 582 -26.79 4.17 -27.83
CA LEU A 582 -25.89 4.77 -26.84
C LEU A 582 -25.09 5.95 -27.43
N VAL A 583 -24.59 5.83 -28.67
CA VAL A 583 -23.86 6.91 -29.37
C VAL A 583 -24.76 8.12 -29.64
N ASP A 584 -25.99 7.88 -30.07
CA ASP A 584 -26.95 8.94 -30.43
C ASP A 584 -27.66 9.56 -29.20
N SER A 585 -27.37 9.06 -28.00
CA SER A 585 -27.96 9.53 -26.75
C SER A 585 -27.42 10.89 -26.28
N THR A 586 -28.19 11.57 -25.42
CA THR A 586 -27.73 12.82 -24.76
C THR A 586 -26.68 12.59 -23.68
N LEU A 587 -26.31 11.34 -23.36
CA LEU A 587 -25.30 11.02 -22.35
C LEU A 587 -23.86 11.31 -22.83
N GLY A 588 -23.67 11.59 -24.12
CA GLY A 588 -22.36 11.93 -24.68
C GLY A 588 -21.38 10.76 -24.72
N ILE A 589 -21.89 9.53 -24.81
CA ILE A 589 -21.10 8.30 -24.90
C ILE A 589 -20.40 8.26 -26.26
N SER A 590 -19.09 8.03 -26.26
CA SER A 590 -18.31 7.89 -27.50
C SER A 590 -18.48 6.50 -28.13
N ASP A 591 -18.23 6.37 -29.43
CA ASP A 591 -18.28 5.09 -30.17
C ASP A 591 -17.42 4.00 -29.51
N VAL A 592 -16.25 4.38 -28.98
CA VAL A 592 -15.34 3.46 -28.30
C VAL A 592 -15.95 2.97 -26.99
N GLU A 593 -16.57 3.86 -26.22
CA GLU A 593 -17.24 3.51 -24.96
C GLU A 593 -18.48 2.66 -25.19
N ALA A 594 -19.29 2.98 -26.20
CA ALA A 594 -20.46 2.20 -26.59
C ALA A 594 -20.09 0.77 -26.98
N LYS A 595 -19.06 0.60 -27.83
CA LYS A 595 -18.51 -0.72 -28.20
C LYS A 595 -17.99 -1.50 -27.00
N GLN A 596 -17.42 -0.82 -26.01
CA GLN A 596 -16.99 -1.47 -24.79
C GLN A 596 -18.16 -1.91 -23.91
N ILE A 597 -19.25 -1.14 -23.85
CA ILE A 597 -20.46 -1.48 -23.09
C ILE A 597 -21.15 -2.70 -23.72
N THR A 598 -21.27 -2.73 -25.05
CA THR A 598 -21.97 -3.80 -25.81
C THR A 598 -21.09 -4.98 -26.20
N ARG A 599 -19.87 -5.08 -25.62
CA ARG A 599 -18.87 -6.05 -26.04
C ARG A 599 -19.21 -7.49 -25.65
N ALA A 600 -19.74 -7.68 -24.44
CA ALA A 600 -20.09 -9.00 -23.96
C ALA A 600 -21.35 -9.48 -24.69
N LYS A 601 -21.20 -10.54 -25.48
CA LYS A 601 -22.24 -11.06 -26.37
C LYS A 601 -22.51 -12.53 -26.09
N ILE A 602 -23.78 -12.87 -25.95
CA ILE A 602 -24.29 -14.22 -25.78
C ILE A 602 -25.03 -14.62 -27.05
N LYS A 603 -24.77 -15.83 -27.55
CA LYS A 603 -25.55 -16.41 -28.63
C LYS A 603 -26.72 -17.19 -28.05
N ARG A 604 -27.94 -16.76 -28.32
CA ARG A 604 -29.16 -17.48 -27.90
C ARG A 604 -30.05 -17.66 -29.13
N GLN A 605 -30.39 -18.91 -29.45
CA GLN A 605 -31.29 -19.25 -30.57
C GLN A 605 -30.89 -18.63 -31.92
N GLY A 606 -29.58 -18.54 -32.21
CA GLY A 606 -29.06 -17.98 -33.46
C GLY A 606 -28.93 -16.45 -33.50
N VAL A 607 -29.45 -15.73 -32.50
CA VAL A 607 -29.32 -14.28 -32.34
C VAL A 607 -28.16 -13.96 -31.41
N VAL A 608 -27.38 -12.93 -31.75
CA VAL A 608 -26.27 -12.42 -30.93
C VAL A 608 -26.81 -11.27 -30.08
N LEU A 609 -26.91 -11.48 -28.77
CA LEU A 609 -27.42 -10.50 -27.81
C LEU A 609 -26.29 -9.96 -26.95
N CYS A 610 -26.27 -8.66 -26.70
CA CYS A 610 -25.51 -8.02 -25.64
C CYS A 610 -25.98 -8.52 -24.28
N GLU A 611 -25.02 -8.91 -23.45
CA GLU A 611 -25.26 -9.44 -22.11
C GLU A 611 -25.82 -8.36 -21.18
N GLY A 612 -27.06 -8.53 -20.72
CA GLY A 612 -27.75 -7.53 -19.89
C GLY A 612 -27.02 -7.21 -18.59
N PHE A 613 -26.28 -8.18 -18.03
CA PHE A 613 -25.50 -7.99 -16.80
C PHE A 613 -24.29 -7.05 -17.00
N ASN A 614 -23.55 -7.24 -18.09
CA ASN A 614 -22.41 -6.37 -18.43
C ASN A 614 -22.87 -4.93 -18.72
N VAL A 615 -24.02 -4.80 -19.39
CA VAL A 615 -24.64 -3.49 -19.65
C VAL A 615 -25.15 -2.87 -18.35
N ALA A 616 -25.74 -3.66 -17.44
CA ALA A 616 -26.25 -3.16 -16.16
C ALA A 616 -25.15 -2.65 -15.22
N ALA A 617 -23.98 -3.26 -15.23
CA ALA A 617 -22.84 -2.78 -14.45
C ALA A 617 -22.26 -1.44 -14.93
N ASP A 618 -22.48 -1.06 -16.20
CA ASP A 618 -22.24 0.29 -16.71
C ASP A 618 -23.39 1.26 -16.35
N GLY A 619 -24.40 0.79 -15.60
CA GLY A 619 -25.43 1.60 -14.97
C GLY A 619 -26.81 1.61 -15.60
N PHE A 620 -27.01 0.77 -16.60
CA PHE A 620 -28.24 0.74 -17.37
C PHE A 620 -29.25 -0.22 -16.74
N LEU A 621 -30.53 0.13 -16.82
CA LEU A 621 -31.61 -0.69 -16.29
C LEU A 621 -32.88 -0.49 -17.11
N CYS A 622 -33.91 -1.30 -16.88
CA CYS A 622 -35.21 -1.15 -17.52
C CYS A 622 -36.13 -0.32 -16.63
N LEU A 623 -36.68 0.77 -17.16
CA LEU A 623 -37.70 1.58 -16.50
C LEU A 623 -39.06 1.26 -17.08
N VAL A 624 -40.03 0.96 -16.21
CA VAL A 624 -41.41 0.67 -16.62
C VAL A 624 -42.32 1.84 -16.25
N TYR A 625 -42.87 2.48 -17.28
CA TYR A 625 -43.87 3.55 -17.19
C TYR A 625 -45.19 3.03 -17.77
N GLY A 626 -46.00 2.37 -16.94
CA GLY A 626 -47.26 1.76 -17.39
C GLY A 626 -47.02 0.78 -18.55
N PRO A 627 -47.51 1.04 -19.77
CA PRO A 627 -47.30 0.17 -20.93
C PRO A 627 -45.92 0.29 -21.57
N TYR A 628 -45.11 1.30 -21.21
CA TYR A 628 -43.82 1.55 -21.84
C TYR A 628 -42.66 0.96 -21.04
N GLN A 629 -41.86 0.11 -21.68
CA GLN A 629 -40.55 -0.31 -21.17
C GLN A 629 -39.48 0.51 -21.87
N VAL A 630 -38.66 1.23 -21.11
CA VAL A 630 -37.63 2.11 -21.66
C VAL A 630 -36.27 1.84 -21.05
N LEU A 631 -35.23 2.07 -21.83
CA LEU A 631 -33.85 1.99 -21.37
C LEU A 631 -33.57 3.19 -20.47
N GLY A 632 -33.23 2.91 -19.22
CA GLY A 632 -32.86 3.91 -18.22
C GLY A 632 -31.40 3.83 -17.84
N SER A 633 -30.89 4.92 -17.28
CA SER A 633 -29.58 4.98 -16.61
C SER A 633 -29.76 5.40 -15.16
N SER A 634 -29.16 4.66 -14.23
CA SER A 634 -29.03 5.04 -12.82
C SER A 634 -27.69 5.75 -12.60
N HIS A 635 -27.67 6.95 -12.02
CA HIS A 635 -26.45 7.65 -11.67
C HIS A 635 -26.63 8.35 -10.30
N TRP A 636 -25.85 7.97 -9.29
CA TRP A 636 -26.04 8.40 -7.89
C TRP A 636 -27.45 8.12 -7.34
N GLY A 637 -28.07 7.01 -7.77
CA GLY A 637 -29.44 6.66 -7.36
C GLY A 637 -30.54 7.46 -8.06
N TYR A 638 -30.19 8.50 -8.82
CA TYR A 638 -31.11 9.14 -9.73
C TYR A 638 -31.26 8.30 -10.99
N VAL A 639 -32.49 7.94 -11.34
CA VAL A 639 -32.79 7.11 -12.49
C VAL A 639 -33.56 7.91 -13.52
N ALA A 640 -33.06 7.91 -14.76
CA ALA A 640 -33.68 8.65 -15.85
C ALA A 640 -33.69 7.84 -17.16
N PRO A 641 -34.71 8.03 -18.00
CA PRO A 641 -34.77 7.42 -19.32
C PRO A 641 -33.69 7.99 -20.25
N ILE A 642 -33.12 7.15 -21.11
CA ILE A 642 -32.19 7.58 -22.14
C ILE A 642 -32.96 8.26 -23.26
N ARG A 643 -32.51 9.46 -23.64
CA ARG A 643 -33.10 10.27 -24.71
C ARG A 643 -32.09 10.60 -25.79
N ASN A 644 -32.56 10.84 -27.01
CA ASN A 644 -31.78 11.42 -28.10
C ASN A 644 -31.80 12.96 -28.03
N ARG A 645 -31.10 13.63 -28.94
CA ARG A 645 -31.07 15.10 -29.01
C ARG A 645 -32.42 15.75 -29.33
N GLU A 646 -33.33 14.99 -29.92
CA GLU A 646 -34.68 15.44 -30.29
C GLU A 646 -35.68 15.25 -29.14
N GLY A 647 -35.28 14.61 -28.04
CA GLY A 647 -36.13 14.36 -26.86
C GLY A 647 -36.89 13.01 -26.90
N HIS A 648 -36.69 12.20 -27.94
CA HIS A 648 -37.25 10.86 -28.07
C HIS A 648 -36.58 9.88 -27.12
N VAL A 649 -37.36 8.99 -26.49
CA VAL A 649 -36.88 8.05 -25.49
C VAL A 649 -36.57 6.68 -26.11
N ALA A 650 -35.49 6.05 -25.64
CA ALA A 650 -35.11 4.70 -26.05
C ALA A 650 -36.07 3.66 -25.46
N ARG A 651 -36.97 3.13 -26.27
CA ARG A 651 -37.94 2.08 -25.92
C ARG A 651 -37.35 0.70 -26.11
N ILE A 652 -37.64 -0.20 -25.18
CA ILE A 652 -37.30 -1.62 -25.23
C ILE A 652 -38.54 -2.38 -25.73
N SER A 653 -38.39 -3.06 -26.87
CA SER A 653 -39.41 -3.93 -27.44
C SER A 653 -38.80 -5.31 -27.64
N ASP A 654 -39.28 -6.30 -26.89
CA ASP A 654 -38.70 -7.64 -26.77
C ASP A 654 -37.22 -7.62 -26.36
N CYS A 655 -36.32 -7.80 -27.34
CA CYS A 655 -34.86 -7.75 -27.16
C CYS A 655 -34.22 -6.59 -27.93
N SER A 656 -35.00 -5.72 -28.58
CA SER A 656 -34.50 -4.60 -29.37
C SER A 656 -34.67 -3.26 -28.65
N VAL A 657 -33.75 -2.32 -28.89
CA VAL A 657 -33.82 -0.95 -28.36
C VAL A 657 -33.77 0.05 -29.51
N ALA A 658 -34.73 0.97 -29.53
CA ALA A 658 -34.76 2.06 -30.50
C ALA A 658 -35.38 3.33 -29.90
N PHE A 659 -35.01 4.50 -30.42
CA PHE A 659 -35.68 5.75 -30.05
C PHE A 659 -37.08 5.80 -30.66
N ASP A 660 -38.09 5.95 -29.81
CA ASP A 660 -39.50 6.06 -30.23
C ASP A 660 -39.89 7.54 -30.29
N ALA A 661 -40.21 8.03 -31.50
CA ALA A 661 -40.60 9.41 -31.73
C ALA A 661 -41.91 9.80 -31.02
N GLN A 662 -42.74 8.83 -30.66
CA GLN A 662 -44.01 9.06 -29.97
C GLN A 662 -43.85 9.14 -28.44
N VAL A 663 -42.69 8.77 -27.91
CA VAL A 663 -42.44 8.68 -26.46
C VAL A 663 -41.37 9.69 -26.06
N THR A 664 -41.80 10.74 -25.36
CA THR A 664 -40.94 11.76 -24.74
C THR A 664 -40.97 11.66 -23.22
N THR A 665 -40.06 12.36 -22.54
CA THR A 665 -40.07 12.42 -21.07
C THR A 665 -41.36 12.99 -20.49
N GLU A 666 -42.03 13.89 -21.22
CA GLU A 666 -43.33 14.45 -20.83
C GLU A 666 -44.43 13.41 -20.93
N THR A 667 -44.45 12.62 -22.01
CA THR A 667 -45.41 11.50 -22.15
C THR A 667 -45.23 10.44 -21.06
N LEU A 668 -43.99 10.15 -20.66
CA LEU A 668 -43.70 9.20 -19.59
C LEU A 668 -44.10 9.75 -18.22
N ALA A 669 -43.81 11.03 -17.95
CA ALA A 669 -44.18 11.71 -16.71
C ALA A 669 -45.71 11.83 -16.54
N ALA A 670 -46.45 11.95 -17.66
CA ALA A 670 -47.91 11.94 -17.65
C ALA A 670 -48.49 10.56 -17.28
N VAL A 671 -47.77 9.47 -17.52
CA VAL A 671 -48.18 8.11 -17.12
C VAL A 671 -47.86 7.85 -15.65
N THR A 672 -46.61 8.09 -15.23
CA THR A 672 -46.21 7.98 -13.82
C THR A 672 -44.96 8.83 -13.54
N SER A 673 -44.93 9.44 -12.36
CA SER A 673 -43.76 10.17 -11.84
C SER A 673 -42.73 9.24 -11.20
N THR A 674 -43.10 8.00 -10.87
CA THR A 674 -42.24 7.00 -10.23
C THR A 674 -42.25 5.70 -11.04
N PRO A 675 -41.34 5.54 -12.02
CA PRO A 675 -41.25 4.30 -12.79
C PRO A 675 -40.78 3.14 -11.92
N THR A 676 -41.25 1.93 -12.22
CA THR A 676 -40.71 0.72 -11.61
C THR A 676 -39.36 0.38 -12.26
N CYS A 677 -38.34 0.14 -11.45
CA CYS A 677 -37.01 -0.26 -11.92
C CYS A 677 -36.93 -1.79 -12.01
N LEU A 678 -36.61 -2.32 -13.19
CA LEU A 678 -36.42 -3.76 -13.44
C LEU A 678 -35.03 -4.04 -14.03
N GLY A 679 -34.59 -5.29 -13.89
CA GLY A 679 -33.36 -5.77 -14.50
C GLY A 679 -33.43 -5.69 -16.03
N LEU A 680 -32.34 -5.25 -16.66
CA LEU A 680 -32.22 -5.21 -18.11
C LEU A 680 -32.29 -6.63 -18.70
N PRO A 681 -33.10 -6.88 -19.75
CA PRO A 681 -32.98 -8.13 -20.51
C PRO A 681 -31.68 -8.14 -21.34
N ASP A 682 -31.32 -9.30 -21.91
CA ASP A 682 -30.27 -9.35 -22.94
C ASP A 682 -30.80 -8.65 -24.22
N LEU A 683 -30.01 -7.76 -24.84
CA LEU A 683 -30.47 -6.82 -25.89
C LEU A 683 -29.67 -6.95 -27.20
N ILE A 684 -30.27 -6.65 -28.35
CA ILE A 684 -29.65 -6.70 -29.69
C ILE A 684 -28.69 -5.54 -29.93
#